data_AF-A0A7Y7J5T7-F1
#
_entry.id   AF-A0A7Y7J5T7-F1
#
_cell.length_a   1.000
_cell.length_b   1.000
_cell.length_c   1.000
_cell.angle_alpha   90.00
_cell.angle_beta   90.00
_cell.angle_gamma   90.00
#
_symmetry.space_group_name_H-M   'P 1'
#
loop_
_entity.id
_entity.type
_entity.pdbx_description
1 polymer ?
#
loop_
_entity_poly.entity_id
_entity_poly.type
_entity_poly.pdbx_seq_one_letter_code
_entity_poly.pdbx_strand_id
1 'polypeptide(L)'
;MVEPLSAWWGQQLVLCGWGFSAAPETVWTPAQACARLKAQEVPDAGELGWRLLEAFPHDTPDPLHQLEALELLALARTAGWLSEARTRAWLIRLLTAIGGRFTSLDDWLKALAHSRSDAGWTRGDDGFFEASLALSQLEHEDAGVTWPRLLEALEAQPPVAVTQLWPQGERDRVWMARAIFSPWLGGRTLTTDDSGPHEDGVSGFDAAAHWPDVTRWLAETWAITGRDELIRLLLWLASQGHRYGWDIDSARLMTASDSERAKWLDELEADAAQEEAERKSAGRKGPPAHASSSIDVADGGLEKPPSPAAYGELLLQYLDRGEPLEFAAWDWLRLVDLAFAGLCAGWLSREEGEDFAAHGIDLLVRRYADWQGVARAYQRGRSLFEGVDLTRDTESDWRPLMASPLTPLRCELHALLPAAQRERCRAAIRAWRNDSRHWVLAIASIREPDLLYRQGLVAEVDTARREEARQYLNETLALDTRDGVQGMARFWLPAQAHHLNQLAADAARGALPDAQTPFGRADAVELERRQRLAVCHRYPASVVMAEKYAFYLLMVQDSGDFPADELAQCAERLRSALCRYYPDATRLLEAWAVWESAVPELEDHPLVNEIRWHLDDPGSLFHWLDWRASDWQEPGLRPSLDRFTALALSGPLNTPCWGEPMDEYGRGVEELSGWLEGHYGLANAEALKGFLDFLRDAGDRDEYQINYGPYTLNRARLDNEIDVLESAERGDDEQVHLDRLRRVRDNEARCNELDMAAWDIAQMVDLAIAGRQLGWLDDATFTAYLDSAYAMARDHYGSWKEYARGLFAGYAFFMGDTDQRDSFLRGFRDALIQWLTAAPPLAGAWSSLDFPGARPGHWPALHLDVLSGDARTLH
;
A
#
# COMPACT_ATOMS: atom_id res chain seq x y z
N MET A 1 17.84 -19.97 60.01
CA MET A 1 16.72 -20.93 59.95
C MET A 1 16.44 -21.18 58.49
N VAL A 2 16.28 -22.43 58.09
CA VAL A 2 15.95 -22.79 56.71
C VAL A 2 14.50 -22.37 56.44
N GLU A 3 14.24 -21.78 55.28
CA GLU A 3 12.90 -21.37 54.87
C GLU A 3 12.03 -22.62 54.58
N PRO A 4 10.85 -22.79 55.22
CA PRO A 4 10.10 -24.04 55.14
C PRO A 4 9.62 -24.44 53.74
N LEU A 5 9.28 -23.48 52.88
CA LEU A 5 8.76 -23.76 51.53
C LEU A 5 9.89 -24.26 50.62
N SER A 6 11.07 -23.64 50.65
CA SER A 6 12.28 -24.07 49.95
C SER A 6 12.78 -25.43 50.43
N ALA A 7 12.71 -25.70 51.74
CA ALA A 7 13.05 -27.01 52.27
C ALA A 7 12.08 -28.11 51.84
N TRP A 8 10.76 -27.84 51.89
CA TRP A 8 9.77 -28.80 51.41
C TRP A 8 9.89 -29.05 49.90
N TRP A 9 10.12 -27.99 49.13
CA TRP A 9 10.42 -28.08 47.70
C TRP A 9 11.61 -29.00 47.42
N GLY A 10 12.72 -28.81 48.15
CA GLY A 10 13.88 -29.68 48.05
C GLY A 10 13.64 -31.13 48.47
N GLN A 11 12.73 -31.38 49.43
CA GLN A 11 12.30 -32.74 49.76
C GLN A 11 11.57 -33.40 48.57
N GLN A 12 10.67 -32.67 47.91
CA GLN A 12 9.92 -33.23 46.78
C GLN A 12 10.81 -33.54 45.58
N LEU A 13 11.83 -32.73 45.30
CA LEU A 13 12.72 -32.94 44.16
C LEU A 13 13.56 -34.23 44.25
N VAL A 14 13.64 -34.86 45.42
CA VAL A 14 14.22 -36.20 45.55
C VAL A 14 13.47 -37.23 44.70
N LEU A 15 12.15 -37.04 44.51
CA LEU A 15 11.33 -37.86 43.60
C LEU A 15 11.74 -37.72 42.12
N CYS A 16 12.39 -36.60 41.76
CA CYS A 16 12.96 -36.36 40.43
C CYS A 16 14.41 -36.85 40.30
N GLY A 17 14.93 -37.57 41.31
CA GLY A 17 16.31 -38.06 41.34
C GLY A 17 17.34 -37.05 41.85
N TRP A 18 16.91 -35.99 42.53
CA TRP A 18 17.81 -34.99 43.12
C TRP A 18 18.34 -35.44 44.47
N GLY A 19 19.56 -35.01 44.81
CA GLY A 19 20.00 -35.02 46.21
C GLY A 19 19.25 -33.95 47.01
N PHE A 20 18.88 -34.25 48.25
CA PHE A 20 18.19 -33.27 49.11
C PHE A 20 19.03 -32.00 49.29
N SER A 21 18.40 -30.84 49.05
CA SER A 21 18.97 -29.51 49.30
C SER A 21 17.89 -28.59 49.85
N ALA A 22 18.26 -27.77 50.84
CA ALA A 22 17.40 -26.71 51.38
C ALA A 22 17.29 -25.48 50.45
N ALA A 23 18.11 -25.43 49.39
CA ALA A 23 18.10 -24.42 48.33
C ALA A 23 18.24 -25.14 46.97
N PRO A 24 17.14 -25.68 46.42
CA PRO A 24 17.16 -26.41 45.15
C PRO A 24 17.81 -25.64 43.99
N GLU A 25 17.60 -24.33 43.94
CA GLU A 25 18.10 -23.41 42.93
C GLU A 25 19.62 -23.20 42.93
N THR A 26 20.35 -23.80 43.89
CA THR A 26 21.82 -23.74 43.95
C THR A 26 22.50 -25.09 43.69
N VAL A 27 21.73 -26.16 43.44
CA VAL A 27 22.26 -27.53 43.30
C VAL A 27 23.05 -27.70 42.00
N TRP A 28 22.57 -27.07 40.93
CA TRP A 28 23.13 -27.21 39.59
C TRP A 28 23.93 -25.98 39.19
N THR A 29 24.88 -26.14 38.27
CA THR A 29 25.41 -24.98 37.53
C THR A 29 24.43 -24.57 36.43
N PRO A 30 24.41 -23.30 35.98
CA PRO A 30 23.50 -22.85 34.92
C PRO A 30 23.56 -23.72 33.66
N ALA A 31 24.75 -24.14 33.23
CA ALA A 31 24.94 -25.00 32.07
C ALA A 31 24.33 -26.40 32.25
N GLN A 32 24.46 -27.00 33.44
CA GLN A 32 23.85 -28.30 33.71
C GLN A 32 22.33 -28.19 33.85
N ALA A 33 21.82 -27.10 34.41
CA ALA A 33 20.39 -26.83 34.48
C ALA A 33 19.77 -26.71 33.08
N CYS A 34 20.39 -25.94 32.17
CA CYS A 34 19.95 -25.86 30.77
C CYS A 34 20.00 -27.22 30.06
N ALA A 35 21.04 -28.03 30.30
CA ALA A 35 21.14 -29.36 29.71
C ALA A 35 20.03 -30.30 30.22
N ARG A 36 19.68 -30.19 31.51
CA ARG A 36 18.59 -30.95 32.13
C ARG A 36 17.21 -30.52 31.60
N LEU A 37 16.97 -29.22 31.44
CA LEU A 37 15.76 -28.67 30.82
C LEU A 37 15.58 -29.17 29.38
N LYS A 38 16.64 -29.12 28.57
CA LYS A 38 16.63 -29.67 27.20
C LYS A 38 16.35 -31.17 27.16
N ALA A 39 16.87 -31.93 28.13
CA ALA A 39 16.60 -33.36 28.24
C ALA A 39 15.13 -33.67 28.66
N GLN A 40 14.41 -32.68 29.17
CA GLN A 40 12.98 -32.73 29.48
C GLN A 40 12.13 -32.06 28.38
N GLU A 41 12.68 -31.89 27.18
CA GLU A 41 12.00 -31.26 26.04
C GLU A 41 11.58 -29.80 26.30
N VAL A 42 12.25 -29.10 27.22
CA VAL A 42 12.09 -27.66 27.45
C VAL A 42 13.34 -26.93 26.93
N PRO A 43 13.42 -26.62 25.62
CA PRO A 43 14.63 -26.08 25.02
C PRO A 43 14.88 -24.60 25.36
N ASP A 44 13.83 -23.87 25.75
CA ASP A 44 13.86 -22.42 25.98
C ASP A 44 12.83 -21.96 27.02
N ALA A 45 12.90 -20.67 27.37
CA ALA A 45 12.03 -20.05 28.37
C ALA A 45 10.58 -19.92 27.92
N GLY A 46 10.34 -19.96 26.62
CA GLY A 46 9.01 -19.93 26.03
C GLY A 46 8.23 -21.21 26.31
N GLU A 47 8.85 -22.35 26.00
CA GLU A 47 8.29 -23.67 26.29
C GLU A 47 8.08 -23.86 27.80
N LEU A 48 9.00 -23.36 28.63
CA LEU A 48 8.81 -23.34 30.08
C LEU A 48 7.49 -22.65 30.47
N GLY A 49 7.12 -21.56 29.80
CA GLY A 49 5.88 -20.84 30.08
C GLY A 49 4.64 -21.69 29.82
N TRP A 50 4.63 -22.48 28.75
CA TRP A 50 3.58 -23.45 28.45
C TRP A 50 3.50 -24.55 29.49
N ARG A 51 4.64 -25.19 29.81
CA ARG A 51 4.71 -26.26 30.82
C ARG A 51 4.26 -25.79 32.20
N LEU A 52 4.54 -24.53 32.56
CA LEU A 52 4.05 -23.94 33.80
C LEU A 52 2.53 -23.70 33.78
N LEU A 53 1.94 -23.33 32.64
CA LEU A 53 0.48 -23.22 32.50
C LEU A 53 -0.21 -24.59 32.57
N GLU A 54 0.38 -25.62 31.97
CA GLU A 54 -0.15 -26.99 31.98
C GLU A 54 -0.23 -27.62 33.37
N ALA A 55 0.61 -27.17 34.31
CA ALA A 55 0.52 -27.57 35.72
C ALA A 55 -0.77 -27.08 36.42
N PHE A 56 -1.51 -26.16 35.78
CA PHE A 56 -2.77 -25.59 36.26
C PHE A 56 -3.85 -25.63 35.17
N PRO A 57 -4.29 -26.83 34.75
CA PRO A 57 -5.34 -26.93 33.75
C PRO A 57 -6.67 -26.42 34.34
N HIS A 58 -7.61 -26.09 33.45
CA HIS A 58 -8.96 -25.71 33.85
C HIS A 58 -9.69 -26.86 34.59
N ASP A 59 -9.39 -28.11 34.21
CA ASP A 59 -9.99 -29.30 34.80
C ASP A 59 -9.07 -29.85 35.93
N THR A 60 -9.15 -31.14 36.24
CA THR A 60 -8.34 -31.75 37.29
C THR A 60 -6.85 -31.79 36.91
N PRO A 61 -5.93 -31.13 37.66
CA PRO A 61 -4.49 -31.22 37.38
C PRO A 61 -3.96 -32.64 37.41
N ASP A 62 -2.95 -32.93 36.61
CA ASP A 62 -2.16 -34.14 36.77
C ASP A 62 -1.09 -33.90 37.87
N PRO A 63 -1.07 -34.70 38.96
CA PRO A 63 -0.02 -34.63 39.97
C PRO A 63 1.40 -34.71 39.38
N LEU A 64 1.61 -35.49 38.32
CA LEU A 64 2.94 -35.66 37.73
C LEU A 64 3.43 -34.38 37.06
N HIS A 65 2.58 -33.70 36.28
CA HIS A 65 2.90 -32.37 35.73
C HIS A 65 3.17 -31.32 36.82
N GLN A 66 2.50 -31.42 37.98
CA GLN A 66 2.77 -30.54 39.12
C GLN A 66 4.12 -30.82 39.77
N LEU A 67 4.54 -32.09 39.88
CA LEU A 67 5.89 -32.45 40.34
C LEU A 67 6.97 -32.01 39.34
N GLU A 68 6.72 -32.18 38.04
CA GLU A 68 7.61 -31.71 36.99
C GLU A 68 7.77 -30.19 37.03
N ALA A 69 6.68 -29.44 37.21
CA ALA A 69 6.73 -27.99 37.35
C ALA A 69 7.59 -27.53 38.56
N LEU A 70 7.60 -28.30 39.67
CA LEU A 70 8.53 -28.03 40.78
C LEU A 70 10.00 -28.19 40.35
N GLU A 71 10.33 -29.21 39.55
CA GLU A 71 11.69 -29.39 39.01
C GLU A 71 12.05 -28.28 38.02
N LEU A 72 11.14 -27.98 37.10
CA LEU A 72 11.30 -26.93 36.08
C LEU A 72 11.57 -25.56 36.72
N LEU A 73 10.87 -25.19 37.80
CA LEU A 73 11.12 -23.92 38.50
C LEU A 73 12.54 -23.82 39.08
N ALA A 74 13.09 -24.92 39.59
CA ALA A 74 14.42 -24.96 40.20
C ALA A 74 15.49 -24.81 39.12
N LEU A 75 15.33 -25.58 38.04
CA LEU A 75 16.21 -25.54 36.88
C LEU A 75 16.15 -24.18 36.19
N ALA A 76 14.96 -23.63 35.97
CA ALA A 76 14.76 -22.33 35.33
C ALA A 76 15.39 -21.18 36.12
N ARG A 77 15.25 -21.17 37.45
CA ARG A 77 15.91 -20.19 38.32
C ARG A 77 17.43 -20.27 38.23
N THR A 78 17.97 -21.50 38.17
CA THR A 78 19.41 -21.78 38.07
C THR A 78 19.96 -21.41 36.68
N ALA A 79 19.21 -21.73 35.62
CA ALA A 79 19.50 -21.36 34.24
C ALA A 79 19.44 -19.84 34.02
N GLY A 80 18.75 -19.11 34.91
CA GLY A 80 18.55 -17.67 34.79
C GLY A 80 17.39 -17.31 33.85
N TRP A 81 16.45 -18.21 33.62
CA TRP A 81 15.24 -17.93 32.84
C TRP A 81 14.14 -17.23 33.65
N LEU A 82 14.23 -17.30 34.97
CA LEU A 82 13.32 -16.64 35.91
C LEU A 82 14.10 -15.85 36.97
N SER A 83 13.57 -14.68 37.32
CA SER A 83 14.00 -13.94 38.49
C SER A 83 13.59 -14.65 39.79
N GLU A 84 14.29 -14.38 40.88
CA GLU A 84 13.99 -14.97 42.20
C GLU A 84 12.56 -14.70 42.66
N ALA A 85 12.09 -13.46 42.48
CA ALA A 85 10.73 -13.08 42.85
C ALA A 85 9.67 -13.86 42.06
N ARG A 86 9.90 -14.07 40.75
CA ARG A 86 8.95 -14.79 39.89
C ARG A 86 8.98 -16.29 40.15
N THR A 87 10.16 -16.88 40.34
CA THR A 87 10.28 -18.28 40.79
C THR A 87 9.52 -18.49 42.10
N ARG A 88 9.67 -17.59 43.07
CA ARG A 88 8.96 -17.67 44.34
C ARG A 88 7.44 -17.53 44.17
N ALA A 89 6.98 -16.64 43.30
CA ALA A 89 5.56 -16.46 43.01
C ALA A 89 4.92 -17.72 42.42
N TRP A 90 5.57 -18.34 41.42
CA TRP A 90 5.14 -19.61 40.84
C TRP A 90 5.18 -20.75 41.84
N LEU A 91 6.25 -20.85 42.65
CA LEU A 91 6.38 -21.88 43.67
C LEU A 91 5.24 -21.79 44.69
N ILE A 92 4.95 -20.60 45.24
CA ILE A 92 3.86 -20.42 46.19
C ILE A 92 2.52 -20.82 45.58
N ARG A 93 2.25 -20.44 44.31
CA ARG A 93 1.02 -20.84 43.61
C ARG A 93 0.90 -22.36 43.43
N LEU A 94 1.98 -23.02 43.03
CA LEU A 94 2.00 -24.46 42.81
C LEU A 94 1.82 -25.23 44.12
N LEU A 95 2.55 -24.84 45.16
CA LEU A 95 2.41 -25.42 46.50
C LEU A 95 1.01 -25.20 47.10
N THR A 96 0.41 -24.02 46.88
CA THR A 96 -0.96 -23.74 47.32
C THR A 96 -1.97 -24.63 46.60
N ALA A 97 -1.78 -24.86 45.29
CA ALA A 97 -2.65 -25.75 44.52
C ALA A 97 -2.54 -27.21 44.96
N ILE A 98 -1.31 -27.69 45.24
CA ILE A 98 -1.07 -29.03 45.77
C ILE A 98 -1.68 -29.17 47.17
N GLY A 99 -1.36 -28.25 48.09
CA GLY A 99 -1.84 -28.27 49.47
C GLY A 99 -3.36 -28.10 49.61
N GLY A 100 -4.01 -27.39 48.68
CA GLY A 100 -5.47 -27.24 48.65
C GLY A 100 -6.20 -28.47 48.12
N ARG A 101 -5.51 -29.38 47.41
CA ARG A 101 -6.10 -30.57 46.80
C ARG A 101 -5.89 -31.83 47.62
N PHE A 102 -4.76 -31.97 48.29
CA PHE A 102 -4.40 -33.17 49.05
C PHE A 102 -4.41 -32.90 50.55
N THR A 103 -4.82 -33.91 51.32
CA THR A 103 -4.96 -33.81 52.78
C THR A 103 -3.70 -34.21 53.55
N SER A 104 -2.76 -34.92 52.92
CA SER A 104 -1.51 -35.38 53.52
C SER A 104 -0.43 -35.64 52.47
N LEU A 105 0.83 -35.75 52.91
CA LEU A 105 1.96 -36.14 52.03
C LEU A 105 1.72 -37.51 51.40
N ASP A 106 1.18 -38.48 52.15
CA ASP A 106 0.90 -39.81 51.63
C ASP A 106 -0.18 -39.79 50.53
N ASP A 107 -1.17 -38.91 50.63
CA ASP A 107 -2.21 -38.75 49.59
C ASP A 107 -1.61 -38.16 48.30
N TRP A 108 -0.70 -37.19 48.44
CA TRP A 108 0.07 -36.64 47.32
C TRP A 108 0.94 -37.71 46.65
N LEU A 109 1.73 -38.46 47.43
CA LEU A 109 2.60 -39.52 46.92
C LEU A 109 1.79 -40.65 46.23
N LYS A 110 0.63 -41.02 46.78
CA LYS A 110 -0.28 -41.98 46.13
C LYS A 110 -0.81 -41.45 44.79
N ALA A 111 -1.17 -40.18 44.73
CA ALA A 111 -1.67 -39.56 43.51
C ALA A 111 -0.57 -39.50 42.42
N LEU A 112 0.67 -39.18 42.80
CA LEU A 112 1.82 -39.26 41.91
C LEU A 112 2.09 -40.68 41.42
N ALA A 113 2.07 -41.67 42.31
CA ALA A 113 2.28 -43.06 41.93
C ALA A 113 1.20 -43.55 40.96
N HIS A 114 -0.05 -43.11 41.14
CA HIS A 114 -1.15 -43.44 40.24
C HIS A 114 -0.94 -42.82 38.86
N SER A 115 -0.69 -41.50 38.78
CA SER A 115 -0.43 -40.81 37.51
C SER A 115 0.76 -41.41 36.76
N ARG A 116 1.86 -41.68 37.48
CA ARG A 116 3.05 -42.31 36.89
C ARG A 116 2.78 -43.74 36.40
N SER A 117 1.90 -44.48 37.07
CA SER A 117 1.45 -45.79 36.60
C SER A 117 0.63 -45.70 35.32
N ASP A 118 -0.21 -44.67 35.18
CA ASP A 118 -1.03 -44.43 33.99
C ASP A 118 -0.17 -43.99 32.78
N ALA A 119 0.94 -43.28 33.02
CA ALA A 119 1.93 -42.90 32.02
C ALA A 119 2.81 -44.07 31.50
N GLY A 120 2.75 -45.23 32.16
CA GLY A 120 3.50 -46.44 31.79
C GLY A 120 4.88 -46.54 32.44
N TRP A 121 5.12 -47.63 33.18
CA TRP A 121 6.40 -47.87 33.89
C TRP A 121 7.58 -48.02 32.91
N THR A 122 8.67 -47.33 33.19
CA THR A 122 9.92 -47.39 32.41
C THR A 122 11.13 -47.74 33.31
N ARG A 123 12.27 -48.11 32.71
CA ARG A 123 13.50 -48.42 33.48
C ARG A 123 13.98 -47.17 34.25
N GLY A 124 13.88 -47.18 35.58
CA GLY A 124 14.27 -46.07 36.47
C GLY A 124 13.31 -45.81 37.63
N ASP A 125 12.13 -46.44 37.64
CA ASP A 125 11.06 -46.21 38.62
C ASP A 125 11.34 -46.75 40.04
N ASP A 126 12.33 -47.64 40.22
CA ASP A 126 12.73 -48.13 41.54
C ASP A 126 13.19 -46.97 42.45
N GLY A 127 13.89 -45.99 41.89
CA GLY A 127 14.35 -44.79 42.63
C GLY A 127 13.20 -43.88 43.05
N PHE A 128 12.11 -43.80 42.27
CA PHE A 128 10.93 -43.02 42.62
C PHE A 128 10.17 -43.65 43.79
N PHE A 129 10.03 -44.99 43.78
CA PHE A 129 9.38 -45.71 44.86
C PHE A 129 10.17 -45.63 46.18
N GLU A 130 11.50 -45.81 46.11
CA GLU A 130 12.39 -45.65 47.27
C GLU A 130 12.32 -44.23 47.85
N ALA A 131 12.36 -43.20 46.98
CA ALA A 131 12.22 -41.81 47.40
C ALA A 131 10.86 -41.52 48.04
N SER A 132 9.77 -42.08 47.50
CA SER A 132 8.42 -41.95 48.05
C SER A 132 8.33 -42.57 49.45
N LEU A 133 8.90 -43.75 49.65
CA LEU A 133 8.93 -44.42 50.96
C LEU A 133 9.76 -43.63 51.96
N ALA A 134 10.92 -43.11 51.55
CA ALA A 134 11.78 -42.28 52.39
C ALA A 134 11.10 -40.98 52.82
N LEU A 135 10.38 -40.31 51.91
CA LEU A 135 9.62 -39.10 52.24
C LEU A 135 8.46 -39.38 53.18
N SER A 136 7.71 -40.47 52.96
CA SER A 136 6.65 -40.89 53.89
C SER A 136 7.21 -41.22 55.27
N GLN A 137 8.36 -41.91 55.37
CA GLN A 137 8.99 -42.20 56.65
C GLN A 137 9.46 -40.92 57.37
N LEU A 138 10.07 -39.97 56.64
CA LEU A 138 10.46 -38.67 57.17
C LEU A 138 9.27 -37.90 57.76
N GLU A 139 8.11 -37.93 57.09
CA GLU A 139 6.86 -37.34 57.59
C GLU A 139 6.42 -37.98 58.92
N HIS A 140 6.42 -39.31 59.00
CA HIS A 140 6.00 -40.07 60.19
C HIS A 140 6.93 -39.88 61.39
N GLU A 141 8.21 -39.61 61.13
CA GLU A 141 9.23 -39.36 62.16
C GLU A 141 9.28 -37.88 62.60
N ASP A 142 8.40 -37.01 62.07
CA ASP A 142 8.44 -35.55 62.22
C ASP A 142 9.83 -34.96 61.89
N ALA A 143 10.50 -35.58 60.91
CA ALA A 143 11.85 -35.27 60.49
C ALA A 143 11.81 -34.52 59.15
N GLY A 144 12.17 -33.23 59.16
CA GLY A 144 12.12 -32.35 57.99
C GLY A 144 10.95 -31.36 58.02
N VAL A 145 10.43 -30.95 56.86
CA VAL A 145 9.21 -30.13 56.77
C VAL A 145 8.02 -31.04 56.54
N THR A 146 7.18 -31.20 57.57
CA THR A 146 5.97 -32.04 57.48
C THR A 146 4.83 -31.32 56.75
N TRP A 147 3.84 -32.08 56.26
CA TRP A 147 2.67 -31.53 55.57
C TRP A 147 1.95 -30.44 56.38
N PRO A 148 1.70 -30.58 57.70
CA PRO A 148 1.11 -29.51 58.50
C PRO A 148 1.98 -28.24 58.55
N ARG A 149 3.32 -28.40 58.60
CA ARG A 149 4.26 -27.27 58.60
C ARG A 149 4.33 -26.57 57.25
N LEU A 150 4.18 -27.31 56.14
CA LEU A 150 3.99 -26.73 54.81
C LEU A 150 2.72 -25.88 54.78
N LEU A 151 1.59 -26.41 55.25
CA LEU A 151 0.31 -25.67 55.25
C LEU A 151 0.39 -24.40 56.11
N GLU A 152 0.97 -24.48 57.31
CA GLU A 152 1.21 -23.32 58.17
C GLU A 152 2.10 -22.26 57.47
N ALA A 153 3.16 -22.71 56.78
CA ALA A 153 4.04 -21.82 56.04
C ALA A 153 3.37 -21.16 54.83
N LEU A 154 2.44 -21.87 54.16
CA LEU A 154 1.64 -21.36 53.05
C LEU A 154 0.57 -20.36 53.52
N GLU A 155 -0.12 -20.64 54.63
CA GLU A 155 -1.09 -19.72 55.25
C GLU A 155 -0.44 -18.40 55.67
N ALA A 156 0.84 -18.43 56.05
CA ALA A 156 1.61 -17.24 56.36
C ALA A 156 2.04 -16.40 55.13
N GLN A 157 1.91 -16.93 53.90
CA GLN A 157 2.25 -16.17 52.69
C GLN A 157 1.09 -15.26 52.23
N PRO A 158 1.37 -14.07 51.70
CA PRO A 158 0.36 -13.26 51.04
C PRO A 158 -0.14 -13.96 49.76
N PRO A 159 -1.42 -13.77 49.38
CA PRO A 159 -1.93 -14.26 48.11
C PRO A 159 -1.12 -13.70 46.93
N VAL A 160 -0.55 -14.58 46.10
CA VAL A 160 0.22 -14.20 44.91
C VAL A 160 -0.74 -13.79 43.79
N ALA A 161 -0.73 -12.52 43.36
CA ALA A 161 -1.57 -12.12 42.23
C ALA A 161 -1.06 -12.78 40.92
N VAL A 162 -1.95 -13.14 40.00
CA VAL A 162 -1.56 -13.70 38.68
C VAL A 162 -0.62 -12.76 37.93
N THR A 163 -0.77 -11.45 38.11
CA THR A 163 0.10 -10.43 37.54
C THR A 163 1.54 -10.46 38.06
N GLN A 164 1.83 -11.21 39.12
CA GLN A 164 3.18 -11.43 39.63
C GLN A 164 3.86 -12.67 39.00
N LEU A 165 3.08 -13.54 38.35
CA LEU A 165 3.58 -14.73 37.65
C LEU A 165 4.18 -14.39 36.29
N TRP A 166 3.69 -13.30 35.69
CA TRP A 166 4.08 -12.81 34.38
C TRP A 166 4.68 -11.40 34.48
N PRO A 167 5.57 -10.98 33.58
CA PRO A 167 5.98 -9.58 33.44
C PRO A 167 4.78 -8.71 33.04
N GLN A 168 4.41 -7.77 33.91
CA GLN A 168 3.20 -6.94 33.75
C GLN A 168 3.46 -5.45 34.02
N GLY A 169 4.74 -5.04 34.12
CA GLY A 169 5.13 -3.63 34.12
C GLY A 169 4.72 -2.96 32.81
N GLU A 170 4.52 -1.64 32.82
CA GLU A 170 3.98 -0.93 31.64
C GLU A 170 4.78 -1.21 30.36
N ARG A 171 6.11 -1.32 30.47
CA ARG A 171 7.00 -1.65 29.34
C ARG A 171 6.89 -3.09 28.84
N ASP A 172 6.57 -4.04 29.71
CA ASP A 172 6.62 -5.48 29.41
C ASP A 172 5.26 -6.04 28.97
N ARG A 173 4.16 -5.33 29.22
CA ARG A 173 2.79 -5.76 28.85
C ARG A 173 2.63 -6.03 27.36
N VAL A 174 3.38 -5.33 26.50
CA VAL A 174 3.32 -5.54 25.06
C VAL A 174 3.70 -6.97 24.65
N TRP A 175 4.55 -7.63 25.42
CA TRP A 175 4.97 -9.00 25.15
C TRP A 175 3.93 -10.05 25.55
N MET A 176 2.85 -9.66 26.24
CA MET A 176 1.76 -10.60 26.56
C MET A 176 1.02 -11.07 25.32
N ALA A 177 0.92 -10.24 24.28
CA ALA A 177 0.29 -10.64 23.02
C ALA A 177 1.04 -11.82 22.34
N ARG A 178 2.33 -12.01 22.65
CA ARG A 178 3.14 -13.15 22.17
C ARG A 178 2.70 -14.49 22.75
N ALA A 179 1.93 -14.50 23.84
CA ALA A 179 1.59 -15.73 24.55
C ALA A 179 0.91 -16.80 23.67
N ILE A 180 0.30 -16.40 22.55
CA ILE A 180 -0.20 -17.31 21.52
C ILE A 180 0.88 -18.22 20.93
N PHE A 181 2.07 -17.67 20.67
CA PHE A 181 3.21 -18.43 20.18
C PHE A 181 3.96 -19.04 21.36
N SER A 182 4.28 -18.19 22.33
CA SER A 182 5.16 -18.56 23.42
C SER A 182 5.10 -17.53 24.56
N PRO A 183 4.65 -17.91 25.78
CA PRO A 183 4.49 -17.00 26.91
C PRO A 183 5.79 -16.32 27.34
N TRP A 184 5.74 -15.01 27.56
CA TRP A 184 6.87 -14.24 28.08
C TRP A 184 6.98 -14.38 29.60
N LEU A 185 8.00 -15.07 30.08
CA LEU A 185 8.27 -15.28 31.51
C LEU A 185 9.16 -14.20 32.15
N GLY A 186 9.64 -13.22 31.38
CA GLY A 186 10.50 -12.14 31.89
C GLY A 186 11.97 -12.51 31.94
N GLY A 187 12.81 -11.57 32.38
CA GLY A 187 14.25 -11.70 32.46
C GLY A 187 14.80 -12.05 33.85
N ARG A 188 16.10 -11.83 34.01
CA ARG A 188 16.89 -12.20 35.21
C ARG A 188 16.73 -11.23 36.37
N THR A 189 16.56 -9.95 36.07
CA THR A 189 16.59 -8.86 37.05
C THR A 189 15.35 -8.00 36.91
N LEU A 190 14.60 -7.91 38.00
CA LEU A 190 13.51 -6.94 38.14
C LEU A 190 14.07 -5.60 38.61
N THR A 191 13.76 -4.54 37.89
CA THR A 191 14.02 -3.15 38.27
C THR A 191 12.71 -2.42 38.53
N THR A 192 12.76 -1.26 39.15
CA THR A 192 11.56 -0.47 39.46
C THR A 192 11.87 1.00 39.24
N ASP A 193 11.05 1.66 38.42
CA ASP A 193 11.08 3.09 38.17
C ASP A 193 9.66 3.68 38.22
N ASP A 194 9.47 4.89 37.70
CA ASP A 194 8.17 5.58 37.66
C ASP A 194 7.09 4.81 36.86
N SER A 195 7.47 3.88 35.99
CA SER A 195 6.57 2.99 35.24
C SER A 195 6.24 1.69 35.99
N GLY A 196 6.75 1.54 37.21
CA GLY A 196 6.56 0.38 38.07
C GLY A 196 7.65 -0.69 37.88
N PRO A 197 7.44 -1.88 38.48
CA PRO A 197 8.38 -2.97 38.35
C PRO A 197 8.38 -3.52 36.92
N HIS A 198 9.54 -3.54 36.28
CA HIS A 198 9.76 -4.02 34.92
C HIS A 198 11.11 -4.72 34.82
N GLU A 199 11.30 -5.55 33.79
CA GLU A 199 12.58 -6.23 33.57
C GLU A 199 13.68 -5.22 33.22
N ASP A 200 14.89 -5.35 33.76
CA ASP A 200 16.02 -4.46 33.46
C ASP A 200 16.41 -4.54 31.97
N GLY A 201 16.49 -3.40 31.28
CA GLY A 201 16.87 -3.33 29.87
C GLY A 201 18.37 -3.33 29.61
N VAL A 202 19.18 -2.98 30.63
CA VAL A 202 20.64 -2.91 30.56
C VAL A 202 21.25 -4.20 31.11
N SER A 203 20.64 -4.80 32.13
CA SER A 203 21.09 -6.09 32.70
C SER A 203 20.43 -7.29 32.01
N GLY A 204 20.95 -7.65 30.83
CA GLY A 204 20.86 -9.01 30.33
C GLY A 204 19.45 -9.51 30.00
N PHE A 205 18.82 -8.91 28.99
CA PHE A 205 18.07 -9.73 28.03
C PHE A 205 19.09 -10.66 27.36
N ASP A 206 19.39 -11.78 28.03
CA ASP A 206 20.25 -12.81 27.48
C ASP A 206 19.44 -13.54 26.40
N ALA A 207 19.40 -12.89 25.25
CA ALA A 207 18.90 -13.37 23.98
C ALA A 207 19.18 -14.87 23.76
N ALA A 208 20.43 -15.29 24.03
CA ALA A 208 20.88 -16.66 23.90
C ALA A 208 20.32 -17.61 24.97
N ALA A 209 19.86 -17.09 26.11
CA ALA A 209 19.20 -17.88 27.15
C ALA A 209 17.68 -18.01 26.91
N HIS A 210 17.03 -17.01 26.34
CA HIS A 210 15.56 -16.99 26.18
C HIS A 210 15.07 -17.63 24.88
N TRP A 211 15.80 -17.46 23.78
CA TRP A 211 15.50 -18.13 22.52
C TRP A 211 16.81 -18.46 21.80
N PRO A 212 17.56 -19.48 22.28
CA PRO A 212 18.93 -19.76 21.84
C PRO A 212 19.07 -19.95 20.32
N ASP A 213 18.07 -20.53 19.69
CA ASP A 213 18.06 -20.88 18.26
C ASP A 213 17.30 -19.86 17.40
N VAL A 214 16.99 -18.67 17.92
CA VAL A 214 16.15 -17.67 17.23
C VAL A 214 16.70 -17.25 15.86
N THR A 215 18.03 -17.10 15.73
CA THR A 215 18.64 -16.70 14.46
C THR A 215 18.56 -17.81 13.41
N ARG A 216 18.66 -19.07 13.85
CA ARG A 216 18.42 -20.22 12.97
C ARG A 216 16.94 -20.28 12.58
N TRP A 217 16.02 -20.10 13.51
CA TRP A 217 14.58 -20.07 13.23
C TRP A 217 14.21 -18.93 12.26
N LEU A 218 14.74 -17.72 12.46
CA LEU A 218 14.55 -16.60 11.54
C LEU A 218 15.08 -16.93 10.14
N ALA A 219 16.24 -17.58 10.04
CA ALA A 219 16.84 -17.95 8.75
C ALA A 219 16.11 -19.11 8.07
N GLU A 220 15.72 -20.15 8.80
CA GLU A 220 15.10 -21.37 8.26
C GLU A 220 13.61 -21.16 7.96
N THR A 221 12.85 -20.58 8.90
CA THR A 221 11.40 -20.41 8.81
C THR A 221 11.00 -19.16 8.04
N TRP A 222 11.71 -18.05 8.24
CA TRP A 222 11.35 -16.75 7.65
C TRP A 222 12.28 -16.29 6.53
N ALA A 223 13.37 -17.02 6.26
CA ALA A 223 14.44 -16.58 5.35
C ALA A 223 15.05 -15.22 5.72
N ILE A 224 14.99 -14.83 7.00
CA ILE A 224 15.54 -13.57 7.50
C ILE A 224 16.93 -13.84 8.07
N THR A 225 17.94 -13.25 7.44
CA THR A 225 19.35 -13.41 7.81
C THR A 225 19.94 -12.19 8.51
N GLY A 226 19.20 -11.07 8.55
CA GLY A 226 19.66 -9.87 9.22
C GLY A 226 18.58 -8.85 9.58
N ARG A 227 19.04 -7.76 10.22
CA ARG A 227 18.21 -6.67 10.74
C ARG A 227 17.36 -5.98 9.67
N ASP A 228 17.92 -5.71 8.51
CA ASP A 228 17.24 -4.90 7.49
C ASP A 228 16.05 -5.63 6.89
N GLU A 229 16.21 -6.94 6.62
CA GLU A 229 15.14 -7.85 6.18
C GLU A 229 14.03 -7.93 7.24
N LEU A 230 14.41 -8.06 8.52
CA LEU A 230 13.45 -8.06 9.63
C LEU A 230 12.64 -6.75 9.67
N ILE A 231 13.30 -5.59 9.61
CA ILE A 231 12.61 -4.29 9.67
C ILE A 231 11.63 -4.11 8.51
N ARG A 232 12.02 -4.50 7.30
CA ARG A 232 11.12 -4.45 6.13
C ARG A 232 9.89 -5.32 6.33
N LEU A 233 10.09 -6.56 6.82
CA LEU A 233 8.98 -7.46 7.11
C LEU A 233 8.06 -6.93 8.20
N LEU A 234 8.60 -6.37 9.30
CA LEU A 234 7.79 -5.75 10.36
C LEU A 234 6.96 -4.57 9.81
N LEU A 235 7.56 -3.70 9.00
CA LEU A 235 6.84 -2.58 8.38
C LEU A 235 5.77 -3.05 7.39
N TRP A 236 6.03 -4.14 6.66
CA TRP A 236 5.07 -4.74 5.73
C TRP A 236 3.90 -5.41 6.47
N LEU A 237 4.16 -6.25 7.48
CA LEU A 237 3.12 -6.88 8.31
C LEU A 237 2.23 -5.82 8.98
N ALA A 238 2.81 -4.72 9.45
CA ALA A 238 2.05 -3.60 9.98
C ALA A 238 1.14 -2.97 8.91
N SER A 239 1.63 -2.76 7.69
CA SER A 239 0.97 -1.93 6.68
C SER A 239 0.04 -2.63 5.69
N GLN A 240 0.37 -3.85 5.28
CA GLN A 240 -0.42 -4.66 4.34
C GLN A 240 -0.54 -6.09 4.85
N GLY A 241 0.60 -6.76 5.10
CA GLY A 241 0.61 -8.18 5.44
C GLY A 241 -0.05 -9.06 4.37
N HIS A 242 -0.29 -10.33 4.67
CA HIS A 242 -1.05 -11.19 3.74
C HIS A 242 -2.53 -10.80 3.69
N ARG A 243 -3.05 -10.17 4.77
CA ARG A 243 -4.46 -9.74 4.83
C ARG A 243 -4.84 -8.83 3.65
N TYR A 244 -3.92 -8.02 3.13
CA TYR A 244 -4.20 -7.17 1.97
C TYR A 244 -4.71 -7.99 0.78
N GLY A 245 -3.94 -8.99 0.34
CA GLY A 245 -4.35 -9.84 -0.79
C GLY A 245 -5.67 -10.57 -0.52
N TRP A 246 -5.83 -11.11 0.69
CA TRP A 246 -7.04 -11.81 1.08
C TRP A 246 -8.29 -10.92 1.11
N ASP A 247 -8.16 -9.68 1.57
CA ASP A 247 -9.26 -8.72 1.63
C ASP A 247 -9.65 -8.22 0.23
N ILE A 248 -8.66 -8.01 -0.66
CA ILE A 248 -8.90 -7.63 -2.06
C ILE A 248 -9.58 -8.77 -2.83
N ASP A 249 -9.07 -9.99 -2.71
CA ASP A 249 -9.70 -11.18 -3.30
C ASP A 249 -11.12 -11.38 -2.75
N SER A 250 -11.29 -11.24 -1.44
CA SER A 250 -12.60 -11.27 -0.78
C SER A 250 -13.56 -10.25 -1.38
N ALA A 251 -13.15 -8.99 -1.49
CA ALA A 251 -13.98 -7.91 -2.02
C ALA A 251 -14.39 -8.17 -3.48
N ARG A 252 -13.46 -8.65 -4.31
CA ARG A 252 -13.69 -9.00 -5.71
C ARG A 252 -14.67 -10.19 -5.84
N LEU A 253 -14.45 -11.25 -5.07
CA LEU A 253 -15.22 -12.50 -5.18
C LEU A 253 -16.60 -12.44 -4.52
N MET A 254 -16.79 -11.53 -3.55
CA MET A 254 -18.09 -11.30 -2.91
C MET A 254 -19.19 -10.89 -3.91
N THR A 255 -18.84 -10.14 -4.95
CA THR A 255 -19.78 -9.73 -6.01
C THR A 255 -19.70 -10.57 -7.29
N ALA A 256 -18.72 -11.48 -7.38
CA ALA A 256 -18.50 -12.32 -8.54
C ALA A 256 -19.53 -13.46 -8.63
N SER A 257 -19.93 -13.80 -9.85
CA SER A 257 -20.73 -14.99 -10.17
C SER A 257 -19.94 -16.28 -9.99
N ASP A 258 -20.63 -17.42 -9.89
CA ASP A 258 -19.99 -18.74 -9.76
C ASP A 258 -19.01 -19.04 -10.90
N SER A 259 -19.32 -18.58 -12.12
CA SER A 259 -18.43 -18.74 -13.28
C SER A 259 -17.17 -17.88 -13.17
N GLU A 260 -17.27 -16.67 -12.62
CA GLU A 260 -16.12 -15.78 -12.40
C GLU A 260 -15.24 -16.30 -11.26
N ARG A 261 -15.84 -16.85 -10.20
CA ARG A 261 -15.13 -17.51 -9.09
C ARG A 261 -14.36 -18.74 -9.56
N ALA A 262 -14.97 -19.58 -10.40
CA ALA A 262 -14.30 -20.74 -10.99
C ALA A 262 -13.13 -20.32 -11.90
N LYS A 263 -13.35 -19.30 -12.75
CA LYS A 263 -12.30 -18.75 -13.61
C LYS A 263 -11.13 -18.17 -12.81
N TRP A 264 -11.42 -17.43 -11.74
CA TRP A 264 -10.38 -16.89 -10.85
C TRP A 264 -9.55 -18.00 -10.20
N LEU A 265 -10.18 -19.11 -9.79
CA LEU A 265 -9.46 -20.26 -9.23
C LEU A 265 -8.55 -20.93 -10.27
N ASP A 266 -9.03 -21.08 -11.51
CA ASP A 266 -8.24 -21.61 -12.62
C ASP A 266 -7.04 -20.70 -12.96
N GLU A 267 -7.25 -19.38 -12.97
CA GLU A 267 -6.19 -18.37 -13.18
C GLU A 267 -5.13 -18.46 -12.07
N LEU A 268 -5.56 -18.55 -10.81
CA LEU A 268 -4.68 -18.67 -9.66
C LEU A 268 -3.81 -19.95 -9.73
N GLU A 269 -4.35 -21.06 -10.23
CA GLU A 269 -3.57 -22.30 -10.45
C GLU A 269 -2.61 -22.17 -11.65
N ALA A 270 -3.03 -21.49 -12.72
CA ALA A 270 -2.23 -21.27 -13.91
C ALA A 270 -1.02 -20.36 -13.65
N ASP A 271 -1.25 -19.23 -12.99
CA ASP A 271 -0.20 -18.29 -12.54
C ASP A 271 0.80 -19.04 -11.67
N ALA A 272 0.31 -19.95 -10.83
CA ALA A 272 1.15 -20.74 -9.98
C ALA A 272 2.06 -21.73 -10.67
N ALA A 273 1.51 -22.40 -11.69
CA ALA A 273 2.28 -23.30 -12.53
C ALA A 273 3.33 -22.54 -13.36
N GLN A 274 2.97 -21.37 -13.89
CA GLN A 274 3.88 -20.52 -14.67
C GLN A 274 5.06 -20.07 -13.81
N GLU A 275 4.78 -19.56 -12.62
CA GLU A 275 5.81 -19.01 -11.76
C GLU A 275 6.77 -20.08 -11.24
N GLU A 276 6.26 -21.27 -10.90
CA GLU A 276 7.07 -22.45 -10.57
C GLU A 276 7.95 -22.87 -11.78
N ALA A 277 7.46 -22.71 -13.01
CA ALA A 277 8.24 -23.00 -14.21
C ALA A 277 9.34 -21.95 -14.45
N GLU A 278 9.05 -20.67 -14.28
CA GLU A 278 10.01 -19.57 -14.35
C GLU A 278 11.10 -19.73 -13.30
N ARG A 279 10.74 -20.07 -12.06
CA ARG A 279 11.69 -20.38 -10.98
C ARG A 279 12.62 -21.54 -11.30
N LYS A 280 12.07 -22.65 -11.83
CA LYS A 280 12.87 -23.78 -12.31
C LYS A 280 13.85 -23.38 -13.40
N SER A 281 13.42 -22.50 -14.31
CA SER A 281 14.28 -21.98 -15.39
C SER A 281 15.40 -21.08 -14.87
N ALA A 282 15.14 -20.31 -13.80
CA ALA A 282 16.11 -19.45 -13.14
C ALA A 282 17.05 -20.20 -12.15
N GLY A 283 16.92 -21.52 -12.01
CA GLY A 283 17.71 -22.33 -11.08
C GLY A 283 17.38 -22.06 -9.60
N ARG A 284 16.25 -21.42 -9.31
CA ARG A 284 15.76 -21.13 -7.95
C ARG A 284 15.05 -22.37 -7.39
N LYS A 285 15.22 -22.66 -6.09
CA LYS A 285 14.58 -23.79 -5.37
C LYS A 285 13.70 -23.23 -4.24
N GLY A 286 12.39 -23.57 -4.21
CA GLY A 286 11.41 -23.14 -3.19
C GLY A 286 9.98 -22.91 -3.74
N PRO A 287 8.92 -22.80 -2.90
CA PRO A 287 7.50 -22.63 -3.31
C PRO A 287 7.20 -21.25 -3.93
N PRO A 288 6.25 -21.15 -4.88
CA PRO A 288 6.05 -19.96 -5.72
C PRO A 288 5.45 -18.71 -5.03
N ALA A 289 5.50 -17.55 -5.69
CA ALA A 289 5.30 -16.16 -5.24
C ALA A 289 3.87 -15.65 -5.20
N HIS A 290 2.93 -16.22 -5.92
CA HIS A 290 1.50 -15.96 -5.62
C HIS A 290 1.10 -16.56 -4.24
N ALA A 291 1.95 -17.43 -3.67
CA ALA A 291 1.88 -17.86 -2.26
C ALA A 291 2.73 -16.96 -1.33
N SER A 292 3.44 -15.98 -1.89
CA SER A 292 4.31 -15.04 -1.21
C SER A 292 4.23 -13.64 -1.85
N SER A 293 3.28 -12.84 -1.40
CA SER A 293 3.46 -11.38 -1.42
C SER A 293 4.61 -10.95 -0.48
N SER A 294 5.71 -11.72 -0.40
CA SER A 294 6.86 -11.59 0.49
C SER A 294 8.06 -12.46 0.03
N ILE A 295 9.04 -11.83 -0.62
CA ILE A 295 10.46 -12.24 -0.69
C ILE A 295 10.81 -13.49 -1.52
N ASP A 296 11.56 -13.27 -2.62
CA ASP A 296 12.41 -14.26 -3.28
C ASP A 296 13.62 -14.62 -2.40
N VAL A 297 13.65 -15.74 -1.65
CA VAL A 297 14.93 -16.42 -1.24
C VAL A 297 14.75 -17.94 -1.02
N ALA A 298 15.87 -18.65 -1.23
CA ALA A 298 16.16 -20.07 -1.33
C ALA A 298 15.74 -21.03 -0.19
N ASP A 299 15.45 -22.26 -0.65
CA ASP A 299 15.38 -23.58 -0.01
C ASP A 299 16.05 -23.76 1.36
N GLY A 300 15.22 -23.90 2.40
CA GLY A 300 15.55 -24.64 3.61
C GLY A 300 14.84 -24.21 4.90
N GLY A 301 13.64 -24.74 5.18
CA GLY A 301 13.16 -24.90 6.58
C GLY A 301 11.76 -24.43 6.98
N LEU A 302 10.70 -25.08 6.50
CA LEU A 302 9.36 -25.19 7.15
C LEU A 302 8.64 -23.88 7.58
N GLU A 303 7.90 -23.28 6.64
CA GLU A 303 6.43 -23.13 6.60
C GLU A 303 6.12 -22.97 5.10
N LYS A 304 5.72 -24.06 4.41
CA LYS A 304 5.46 -23.98 2.97
C LYS A 304 4.07 -23.37 2.81
N PRO A 305 3.92 -22.19 2.19
CA PRO A 305 2.58 -21.67 1.91
C PRO A 305 1.84 -22.71 1.03
N PRO A 306 0.52 -22.84 1.20
CA PRO A 306 -0.29 -23.87 0.58
C PRO A 306 -0.22 -23.77 -0.94
N SER A 307 -0.71 -24.82 -1.61
CA SER A 307 -1.04 -24.60 -3.02
C SER A 307 -2.06 -23.45 -3.09
N PRO A 308 -1.95 -22.58 -4.09
CA PRO A 308 -2.83 -21.42 -4.24
C PRO A 308 -4.28 -21.84 -4.42
N ALA A 309 -4.46 -22.99 -5.09
CA ALA A 309 -5.75 -23.67 -5.18
C ALA A 309 -6.34 -23.96 -3.80
N ALA A 310 -5.56 -24.43 -2.82
CA ALA A 310 -6.08 -24.70 -1.48
C ALA A 310 -6.46 -23.41 -0.72
N TYR A 311 -5.69 -22.34 -0.89
CA TYR A 311 -6.09 -21.00 -0.42
C TYR A 311 -7.41 -20.54 -1.06
N GLY A 312 -7.49 -20.59 -2.40
CA GLY A 312 -8.65 -20.10 -3.14
C GLY A 312 -9.92 -20.91 -2.84
N GLU A 313 -9.81 -22.23 -2.78
CA GLU A 313 -10.92 -23.11 -2.37
C GLU A 313 -11.41 -22.79 -0.96
N LEU A 314 -10.50 -22.56 -0.01
CA LEU A 314 -10.86 -22.22 1.36
C LEU A 314 -11.51 -20.84 1.46
N LEU A 315 -10.99 -19.85 0.73
CA LEU A 315 -11.60 -18.52 0.68
C LEU A 315 -13.03 -18.60 0.14
N LEU A 316 -13.25 -19.31 -0.97
CA LEU A 316 -14.59 -19.53 -1.53
C LEU A 316 -15.53 -20.23 -0.52
N GLN A 317 -15.02 -21.22 0.25
CA GLN A 317 -15.80 -21.86 1.31
C GLN A 317 -16.20 -20.88 2.42
N TYR A 318 -15.33 -19.93 2.78
CA TYR A 318 -15.67 -18.88 3.75
C TYR A 318 -16.75 -17.94 3.22
N LEU A 319 -16.68 -17.55 1.94
CA LEU A 319 -17.73 -16.75 1.29
C LEU A 319 -19.08 -17.48 1.29
N ASP A 320 -19.10 -18.77 0.93
CA ASP A 320 -20.33 -19.55 0.83
C ASP A 320 -21.00 -19.79 2.20
N ARG A 321 -20.20 -19.91 3.26
CA ARG A 321 -20.68 -20.03 4.64
C ARG A 321 -21.09 -18.70 5.27
N GLY A 322 -20.75 -17.58 4.62
CA GLY A 322 -20.94 -16.23 5.19
C GLY A 322 -20.07 -16.00 6.42
N GLU A 323 -18.87 -16.59 6.45
CA GLU A 323 -17.91 -16.36 7.54
C GLU A 323 -17.46 -14.89 7.54
N PRO A 324 -17.15 -14.30 8.71
CA PRO A 324 -16.52 -12.98 8.76
C PRO A 324 -15.17 -12.99 8.06
N LEU A 325 -15.03 -12.19 7.01
CA LEU A 325 -13.79 -12.01 6.24
C LEU A 325 -12.90 -10.99 6.96
N GLU A 326 -12.28 -11.46 8.03
CA GLU A 326 -11.46 -10.65 8.92
C GLU A 326 -10.26 -11.46 9.39
N PHE A 327 -9.07 -11.00 8.99
CA PHE A 327 -7.82 -11.76 9.06
C PHE A 327 -6.66 -11.00 9.74
N ALA A 328 -6.84 -9.72 10.10
CA ALA A 328 -5.72 -8.84 10.40
C ALA A 328 -4.86 -9.27 11.61
N ALA A 329 -5.47 -9.95 12.58
CA ALA A 329 -4.77 -10.51 13.74
C ALA A 329 -3.64 -11.50 13.36
N TRP A 330 -3.75 -12.18 12.21
CA TRP A 330 -2.70 -13.07 11.70
C TRP A 330 -1.37 -12.33 11.48
N ASP A 331 -1.42 -11.14 10.87
CA ASP A 331 -0.23 -10.36 10.60
C ASP A 331 0.25 -9.61 11.84
N TRP A 332 -0.65 -9.01 12.60
CA TRP A 332 -0.27 -8.14 13.72
C TRP A 332 0.23 -8.91 14.96
N LEU A 333 -0.18 -10.17 15.16
CA LEU A 333 0.42 -11.01 16.20
C LEU A 333 1.82 -11.49 15.79
N ARG A 334 2.01 -11.88 14.52
CA ARG A 334 3.34 -12.24 14.00
C ARG A 334 4.30 -11.05 13.99
N LEU A 335 3.80 -9.84 13.75
CA LEU A 335 4.55 -8.59 13.95
C LEU A 335 5.11 -8.47 15.37
N VAL A 336 4.29 -8.75 16.40
CA VAL A 336 4.74 -8.74 17.81
C VAL A 336 5.79 -9.82 18.07
N ASP A 337 5.55 -11.04 17.58
CA ASP A 337 6.47 -12.17 17.78
C ASP A 337 7.82 -11.94 17.10
N LEU A 338 7.82 -11.44 15.86
CA LEU A 338 9.04 -11.10 15.13
C LEU A 338 9.78 -9.91 15.73
N ALA A 339 9.08 -8.91 16.29
CA ALA A 339 9.73 -7.84 17.03
C ALA A 339 10.46 -8.38 18.28
N PHE A 340 9.86 -9.35 18.97
CA PHE A 340 10.51 -10.05 20.07
C PHE A 340 11.69 -10.91 19.59
N ALA A 341 11.53 -11.64 18.49
CA ALA A 341 12.60 -12.43 17.88
C ALA A 341 13.79 -11.54 17.47
N GLY A 342 13.54 -10.35 16.94
CA GLY A 342 14.57 -9.36 16.62
C GLY A 342 15.32 -8.85 17.85
N LEU A 343 14.62 -8.67 18.97
CA LEU A 343 15.24 -8.35 20.26
C LEU A 343 16.12 -9.53 20.75
N CYS A 344 15.63 -10.77 20.64
CA CYS A 344 16.38 -12.00 20.93
C CYS A 344 17.55 -12.25 19.98
N ALA A 345 17.49 -11.80 18.74
CA ALA A 345 18.62 -11.91 17.82
C ALA A 345 19.70 -10.82 18.09
N GLY A 346 19.40 -9.83 18.93
CA GLY A 346 20.21 -8.62 19.09
C GLY A 346 20.18 -7.71 17.87
N TRP A 347 19.22 -7.91 16.96
CA TRP A 347 19.03 -7.10 15.75
C TRP A 347 18.22 -5.85 16.02
N LEU A 348 17.31 -5.87 16.99
CA LEU A 348 16.56 -4.70 17.45
C LEU A 348 17.01 -4.30 18.85
N SER A 349 17.08 -2.99 19.09
CA SER A 349 17.15 -2.49 20.47
C SER A 349 15.83 -2.76 21.21
N ARG A 350 15.85 -2.70 22.55
CA ARG A 350 14.63 -2.86 23.34
C ARG A 350 13.56 -1.83 22.98
N GLU A 351 13.95 -0.58 22.77
CA GLU A 351 13.02 0.49 22.41
C GLU A 351 12.38 0.22 21.04
N GLU A 352 13.16 -0.18 20.04
CA GLU A 352 12.64 -0.54 18.71
C GLU A 352 11.71 -1.75 18.76
N GLY A 353 12.11 -2.82 19.46
CA GLY A 353 11.28 -4.00 19.64
C GLY A 353 9.96 -3.68 20.35
N GLU A 354 10.02 -2.90 21.43
CA GLU A 354 8.84 -2.42 22.15
C GLU A 354 7.94 -1.57 21.25
N ASP A 355 8.50 -0.70 20.41
CA ASP A 355 7.71 0.19 19.56
C ASP A 355 7.01 -0.57 18.42
N PHE A 356 7.67 -1.56 17.79
CA PHE A 356 7.01 -2.44 16.80
C PHE A 356 5.91 -3.30 17.44
N ALA A 357 6.20 -3.93 18.59
CA ALA A 357 5.21 -4.73 19.30
C ALA A 357 4.02 -3.88 19.79
N ALA A 358 4.29 -2.71 20.36
CA ALA A 358 3.27 -1.74 20.76
C ALA A 358 2.44 -1.27 19.57
N HIS A 359 3.04 -1.11 18.39
CA HIS A 359 2.30 -0.76 17.19
C HIS A 359 1.35 -1.88 16.76
N GLY A 360 1.80 -3.13 16.73
CA GLY A 360 0.91 -4.28 16.48
C GLY A 360 -0.28 -4.32 17.44
N ILE A 361 -0.06 -4.03 18.72
CA ILE A 361 -1.14 -3.92 19.71
C ILE A 361 -2.05 -2.71 19.46
N ASP A 362 -1.52 -1.54 19.08
CA ASP A 362 -2.35 -0.38 18.72
C ASP A 362 -3.30 -0.72 17.56
N LEU A 363 -2.83 -1.48 16.57
CA LEU A 363 -3.65 -1.94 15.45
C LEU A 363 -4.71 -2.95 15.91
N LEU A 364 -4.34 -3.95 16.72
CA LEU A 364 -5.29 -4.91 17.31
C LEU A 364 -6.40 -4.21 18.10
N VAL A 365 -6.04 -3.24 18.94
CA VAL A 365 -6.98 -2.47 19.78
C VAL A 365 -7.93 -1.60 18.94
N ARG A 366 -7.48 -1.10 17.79
CA ARG A 366 -8.34 -0.31 16.87
C ARG A 366 -9.37 -1.18 16.14
N ARG A 367 -9.07 -2.46 15.89
CA ARG A 367 -9.91 -3.37 15.10
C ARG A 367 -10.78 -4.30 15.95
N TYR A 368 -10.28 -4.74 17.10
CA TYR A 368 -10.92 -5.78 17.91
C TYR A 368 -11.30 -5.28 19.30
N ALA A 369 -12.48 -5.71 19.77
CA ALA A 369 -12.97 -5.36 21.10
C ALA A 369 -12.22 -6.14 22.22
N ASP A 370 -11.90 -7.40 21.98
CA ASP A 370 -11.35 -8.33 22.97
C ASP A 370 -10.46 -9.42 22.33
N TRP A 371 -9.89 -10.28 23.18
CA TRP A 371 -9.07 -11.41 22.75
C TRP A 371 -9.83 -12.50 22.00
N GLN A 372 -11.14 -12.63 22.18
CA GLN A 372 -11.93 -13.62 21.44
C GLN A 372 -12.05 -13.23 19.97
N GLY A 373 -12.24 -11.93 19.69
CA GLY A 373 -12.20 -11.39 18.33
C GLY A 373 -10.84 -11.63 17.66
N VAL A 374 -9.76 -11.33 18.39
CA VAL A 374 -8.38 -11.58 17.94
C VAL A 374 -8.15 -13.06 17.62
N ALA A 375 -8.55 -13.97 18.53
CA ALA A 375 -8.36 -15.41 18.37
C ALA A 375 -9.03 -15.96 17.11
N ARG A 376 -10.29 -15.58 16.88
CA ARG A 376 -11.05 -16.01 15.69
C ARG A 376 -10.45 -15.46 14.40
N ALA A 377 -10.03 -14.19 14.39
CA ALA A 377 -9.41 -13.58 13.21
C ALA A 377 -8.04 -14.19 12.91
N TYR A 378 -7.23 -14.45 13.94
CA TYR A 378 -5.95 -15.13 13.80
C TYR A 378 -6.14 -16.53 13.22
N GLN A 379 -7.08 -17.32 13.76
CA GLN A 379 -7.30 -18.69 13.28
C GLN A 379 -7.76 -18.74 11.83
N ARG A 380 -8.61 -17.79 11.39
CA ARG A 380 -9.00 -17.68 9.97
C ARG A 380 -7.82 -17.31 9.07
N GLY A 381 -7.04 -16.30 9.46
CA GLY A 381 -5.85 -15.93 8.69
C GLY A 381 -4.83 -17.07 8.62
N ARG A 382 -4.60 -17.77 9.73
CA ARG A 382 -3.80 -19.00 9.78
C ARG A 382 -4.35 -20.08 8.84
N SER A 383 -5.67 -20.26 8.82
CA SER A 383 -6.32 -21.24 7.94
C SER A 383 -6.08 -20.93 6.47
N LEU A 384 -6.24 -19.66 6.05
CA LEU A 384 -5.93 -19.22 4.68
C LEU A 384 -4.44 -19.39 4.36
N PHE A 385 -3.57 -19.02 5.30
CA PHE A 385 -2.14 -19.17 5.16
C PHE A 385 -1.68 -20.62 5.11
N GLU A 386 -2.37 -21.56 5.76
CA GLU A 386 -2.04 -23.00 5.70
C GLU A 386 -2.84 -23.76 4.62
N GLY A 387 -3.85 -23.12 4.03
CA GLY A 387 -4.75 -23.73 3.04
C GLY A 387 -5.66 -24.82 3.61
N VAL A 388 -5.88 -24.80 4.93
CA VAL A 388 -6.68 -25.81 5.65
C VAL A 388 -7.58 -25.09 6.65
N ASP A 389 -8.85 -25.51 6.74
CA ASP A 389 -9.82 -24.92 7.69
C ASP A 389 -9.53 -25.35 9.14
N LEU A 390 -8.83 -24.50 9.88
CA LEU A 390 -8.47 -24.71 11.30
C LEU A 390 -9.46 -24.04 12.27
N THR A 391 -10.54 -23.44 11.76
CA THR A 391 -11.49 -22.67 12.59
C THR A 391 -12.22 -23.53 13.61
N ARG A 392 -12.34 -24.84 13.34
CA ARG A 392 -12.95 -25.82 14.25
C ARG A 392 -12.12 -26.07 15.51
N ASP A 393 -10.81 -25.87 15.41
CA ASP A 393 -9.87 -26.12 16.50
C ASP A 393 -9.59 -24.85 17.32
N THR A 394 -10.22 -23.70 16.98
CA THR A 394 -10.03 -22.42 17.68
C THR A 394 -10.21 -22.56 19.19
N GLU A 395 -11.26 -23.26 19.64
CA GLU A 395 -11.52 -23.40 21.06
C GLU A 395 -10.42 -24.23 21.74
N SER A 396 -9.99 -25.35 21.16
CA SER A 396 -8.92 -26.17 21.73
C SER A 396 -7.58 -25.45 21.75
N ASP A 397 -7.20 -24.79 20.65
CA ASP A 397 -5.90 -24.12 20.49
C ASP A 397 -5.75 -22.94 21.47
N TRP A 398 -6.83 -22.19 21.68
CA TRP A 398 -6.83 -21.00 22.53
C TRP A 398 -7.26 -21.25 23.96
N ARG A 399 -7.85 -22.42 24.28
CA ARG A 399 -8.34 -22.76 25.62
C ARG A 399 -7.28 -22.55 26.71
N PRO A 400 -6.00 -22.93 26.57
CA PRO A 400 -5.00 -22.70 27.61
C PRO A 400 -4.81 -21.21 27.94
N LEU A 401 -4.96 -20.32 26.95
CA LEU A 401 -4.81 -18.88 27.12
C LEU A 401 -6.10 -18.17 27.51
N MET A 402 -7.25 -18.68 27.09
CA MET A 402 -8.55 -18.04 27.35
C MET A 402 -9.23 -18.54 28.63
N ALA A 403 -9.03 -19.81 28.99
CA ALA A 403 -9.74 -20.45 30.10
C ALA A 403 -8.88 -20.66 31.35
N SER A 404 -7.54 -20.61 31.25
CA SER A 404 -6.67 -20.80 32.41
C SER A 404 -6.84 -19.66 33.42
N PRO A 405 -7.03 -19.95 34.72
CA PRO A 405 -7.08 -18.91 35.75
C PRO A 405 -5.74 -18.19 35.93
N LEU A 406 -4.66 -18.76 35.41
CA LEU A 406 -3.30 -18.19 35.45
C LEU A 406 -2.84 -17.61 34.12
N THR A 407 -3.75 -17.41 33.16
CA THR A 407 -3.40 -16.93 31.83
C THR A 407 -2.58 -15.62 31.85
N PRO A 408 -1.55 -15.49 30.99
CA PRO A 408 -0.87 -14.22 30.77
C PRO A 408 -1.79 -13.16 30.13
N LEU A 409 -2.83 -13.58 29.40
CA LEU A 409 -3.81 -12.72 28.72
C LEU A 409 -4.95 -12.23 29.63
N ARG A 410 -4.72 -12.18 30.95
CA ARG A 410 -5.72 -11.70 31.91
C ARG A 410 -6.03 -10.21 31.77
N CYS A 411 -5.08 -9.44 31.23
CA CYS A 411 -5.28 -8.03 30.95
C CYS A 411 -6.16 -7.89 29.71
N GLU A 412 -7.20 -7.05 29.80
CA GLU A 412 -8.01 -6.68 28.65
C GLU A 412 -7.11 -6.14 27.53
N LEU A 413 -7.43 -6.47 26.28
CA LEU A 413 -6.64 -6.08 25.10
C LEU A 413 -6.30 -4.58 25.10
N HIS A 414 -7.28 -3.74 25.44
CA HIS A 414 -7.15 -2.28 25.51
C HIS A 414 -6.22 -1.78 26.63
N ALA A 415 -6.01 -2.58 27.66
CA ALA A 415 -5.16 -2.26 28.81
C ALA A 415 -3.69 -2.70 28.63
N LEU A 416 -3.38 -3.41 27.53
CA LEU A 416 -2.00 -3.74 27.18
C LEU A 416 -1.16 -2.53 26.78
N LEU A 417 -1.79 -1.48 26.23
CA LEU A 417 -1.08 -0.33 25.66
C LEU A 417 -1.49 0.98 26.33
N PRO A 418 -0.74 1.45 27.36
CA PRO A 418 -0.92 2.75 27.97
C PRO A 418 -0.77 3.90 26.96
N ALA A 419 -1.40 5.04 27.24
CA ALA A 419 -1.45 6.18 26.32
C ALA A 419 -0.06 6.72 25.94
N ALA A 420 0.88 6.78 26.88
CA ALA A 420 2.25 7.25 26.62
C ALA A 420 2.99 6.33 25.62
N GLN A 421 2.90 5.01 25.81
CA GLN A 421 3.53 4.03 24.92
C GLN A 421 2.87 4.02 23.54
N ARG A 422 1.55 4.19 23.48
CA ARG A 422 0.80 4.35 22.24
C ARG A 422 1.29 5.53 21.42
N GLU A 423 1.39 6.70 22.03
CA GLU A 423 1.86 7.90 21.32
C GLU A 423 3.35 7.79 20.92
N ARG A 424 4.18 7.13 21.75
CA ARG A 424 5.58 6.82 21.42
C ARG A 424 5.69 5.91 20.19
N CYS A 425 5.01 4.75 20.18
CA CYS A 425 5.11 3.81 19.07
C CYS A 425 4.59 4.41 17.77
N ARG A 426 3.49 5.18 17.82
CA ARG A 426 2.95 5.89 16.66
C ARG A 426 3.92 6.94 16.12
N ALA A 427 4.67 7.62 16.98
CA ALA A 427 5.72 8.55 16.55
C ALA A 427 6.90 7.79 15.90
N ALA A 428 7.33 6.66 16.48
CA ALA A 428 8.38 5.80 15.92
C ALA A 428 8.02 5.26 14.53
N ILE A 429 6.80 4.75 14.34
CA ILE A 429 6.34 4.22 13.06
C ILE A 429 6.27 5.30 11.97
N ARG A 430 5.86 6.52 12.32
CA ARG A 430 5.95 7.67 11.39
C ARG A 430 7.39 8.07 11.11
N ALA A 431 8.30 7.95 12.09
CA ALA A 431 9.71 8.27 11.90
C ALA A 431 10.38 7.34 10.87
N TRP A 432 9.99 6.06 10.82
CA TRP A 432 10.42 5.16 9.74
C TRP A 432 9.98 5.62 8.35
N ARG A 433 8.94 6.47 8.24
CA ARG A 433 8.34 6.96 6.99
C ARG A 433 8.42 8.48 6.84
N ASN A 434 9.40 9.12 7.48
CA ASN A 434 9.50 10.59 7.51
C ASN A 434 10.03 11.20 6.19
N ASP A 435 10.74 10.42 5.38
CA ASP A 435 11.24 10.85 4.08
C ASP A 435 10.12 10.86 3.03
N SER A 436 10.09 11.93 2.22
CA SER A 436 9.27 12.11 1.02
C SER A 436 9.23 10.91 0.07
N ARG A 437 10.29 10.09 -0.04
CA ARG A 437 10.29 8.87 -0.87
C ARG A 437 9.16 7.90 -0.49
N HIS A 438 8.76 7.87 0.77
CA HIS A 438 7.70 6.99 1.25
C HIS A 438 6.32 7.38 0.72
N TRP A 439 6.12 8.65 0.37
CA TRP A 439 4.90 9.11 -0.31
C TRP A 439 4.85 8.61 -1.76
N VAL A 440 5.97 8.65 -2.47
CA VAL A 440 6.08 8.13 -3.83
C VAL A 440 5.76 6.64 -3.84
N LEU A 441 6.42 5.87 -2.96
CA LEU A 441 6.18 4.44 -2.80
C LEU A 441 4.74 4.12 -2.40
N ALA A 442 4.13 4.91 -1.49
CA ALA A 442 2.76 4.72 -1.04
C ALA A 442 1.73 4.89 -2.15
N ILE A 443 1.89 5.93 -2.97
CA ILE A 443 0.94 6.24 -4.05
C ILE A 443 1.12 5.23 -5.18
N ALA A 444 2.37 4.95 -5.57
CA ALA A 444 2.66 3.97 -6.62
C ALA A 444 2.23 2.55 -6.21
N SER A 445 2.22 2.21 -4.91
CA SER A 445 1.87 0.87 -4.46
C SER A 445 0.40 0.49 -4.64
N ILE A 446 -0.48 1.45 -4.95
CA ILE A 446 -1.85 1.10 -5.33
C ILE A 446 -1.87 0.29 -6.65
N ARG A 447 -0.90 0.55 -7.53
CA ARG A 447 -0.70 -0.20 -8.79
C ARG A 447 0.23 -1.38 -8.63
N GLU A 448 1.29 -1.21 -7.85
CA GLU A 448 2.32 -2.23 -7.61
C GLU A 448 2.48 -2.46 -6.09
N PRO A 449 1.62 -3.29 -5.46
CA PRO A 449 1.61 -3.50 -4.01
C PRO A 449 2.97 -3.90 -3.41
N ASP A 450 3.79 -4.64 -4.16
CA ASP A 450 5.12 -5.09 -3.75
C ASP A 450 6.11 -3.95 -3.45
N LEU A 451 5.84 -2.74 -3.95
CA LEU A 451 6.65 -1.55 -3.63
C LEU A 451 6.68 -1.25 -2.13
N LEU A 452 5.72 -1.75 -1.34
CA LEU A 452 5.71 -1.54 0.09
C LEU A 452 6.88 -2.20 0.84
N TYR A 453 7.53 -3.21 0.25
CA TYR A 453 8.76 -3.77 0.80
C TYR A 453 9.94 -2.78 0.83
N ARG A 454 9.83 -1.68 0.09
CA ARG A 454 10.85 -0.63 0.00
C ARG A 454 10.64 0.49 1.02
N GLN A 455 9.61 0.38 1.86
CA GLN A 455 9.34 1.32 2.96
C GLN A 455 10.38 1.18 4.09
N GLY A 456 10.65 2.27 4.81
CA GLY A 456 11.56 2.28 5.96
C GLY A 456 13.02 2.44 5.58
N LEU A 457 13.71 1.33 5.37
CA LEU A 457 15.13 1.33 4.99
C LEU A 457 15.27 1.53 3.47
N VAL A 458 16.37 2.14 3.03
CA VAL A 458 16.65 2.28 1.59
C VAL A 458 16.99 0.90 1.04
N ALA A 459 16.33 0.52 -0.06
CA ALA A 459 16.58 -0.73 -0.76
C ALA A 459 17.38 -0.45 -2.04
N GLU A 460 18.38 -1.30 -2.33
CA GLU A 460 19.00 -1.30 -3.63
C GLU A 460 18.00 -1.80 -4.68
N VAL A 461 17.87 -1.04 -5.76
CA VAL A 461 17.11 -1.44 -6.94
C VAL A 461 17.97 -2.40 -7.76
N ASP A 462 17.46 -3.58 -8.09
CA ASP A 462 18.19 -4.56 -8.88
C ASP A 462 18.37 -4.13 -10.34
N THR A 463 19.23 -4.84 -11.08
CA THR A 463 19.56 -4.52 -12.46
C THR A 463 18.39 -4.72 -13.42
N ALA A 464 17.50 -5.69 -13.17
CA ALA A 464 16.36 -5.96 -14.05
C ALA A 464 15.34 -4.82 -13.95
N ARG A 465 15.01 -4.38 -12.73
CA ARG A 465 14.13 -3.23 -12.49
C ARG A 465 14.71 -1.93 -13.04
N ARG A 466 16.02 -1.71 -12.94
CA ARG A 466 16.69 -0.56 -13.57
C ARG A 466 16.49 -0.53 -15.08
N GLU A 467 16.62 -1.68 -15.75
CA GLU A 467 16.49 -1.77 -17.20
C GLU A 467 15.03 -1.61 -17.64
N GLU A 468 14.09 -2.24 -16.93
CA GLU A 468 12.65 -2.03 -17.12
C GLU A 468 12.28 -0.54 -16.99
N ALA A 469 12.81 0.11 -15.94
CA ALA A 469 12.62 1.53 -15.73
C ALA A 469 13.14 2.37 -16.91
N ARG A 470 14.37 2.12 -17.36
CA ARG A 470 14.93 2.82 -18.53
C ARG A 470 14.10 2.61 -19.80
N GLN A 471 13.67 1.38 -20.04
CA GLN A 471 12.84 1.05 -21.20
C GLN A 471 11.53 1.82 -21.12
N TYR A 472 10.85 1.83 -19.97
CA TYR A 472 9.62 2.58 -19.77
C TYR A 472 9.80 4.08 -20.01
N LEU A 473 10.85 4.69 -19.42
CA LEU A 473 11.13 6.12 -19.57
C LEU A 473 11.38 6.50 -21.04
N ASN A 474 12.13 5.68 -21.79
CA ASN A 474 12.46 5.95 -23.19
C ASN A 474 11.32 5.62 -24.17
N GLU A 475 10.63 4.49 -23.98
CA GLU A 475 9.62 3.99 -24.92
C GLU A 475 8.23 4.56 -24.66
N THR A 476 7.88 4.82 -23.39
CA THR A 476 6.53 5.26 -22.99
C THR A 476 6.47 6.76 -22.70
N LEU A 477 7.45 7.29 -21.96
CA LEU A 477 7.43 8.70 -21.55
C LEU A 477 8.25 9.63 -22.44
N ALA A 478 9.09 9.09 -23.33
CA ALA A 478 10.09 9.83 -24.09
C ALA A 478 10.94 10.79 -23.21
N LEU A 479 11.24 10.37 -21.97
CA LEU A 479 12.05 11.14 -21.02
C LEU A 479 13.53 10.75 -21.17
N ASP A 480 14.32 11.67 -21.71
CA ASP A 480 15.76 11.51 -21.93
C ASP A 480 16.54 12.07 -20.72
N THR A 481 17.71 11.48 -20.42
CA THR A 481 18.57 11.97 -19.32
C THR A 481 19.02 13.43 -19.49
N ARG A 482 19.07 13.94 -20.73
CA ARG A 482 19.34 15.35 -21.04
C ARG A 482 18.23 16.30 -20.62
N ASP A 483 16.99 15.81 -20.49
CA ASP A 483 15.89 16.59 -19.91
C ASP A 483 16.18 16.95 -18.45
N GLY A 484 17.07 16.20 -17.77
CA GLY A 484 17.34 16.33 -16.34
C GLY A 484 16.09 16.07 -15.49
N VAL A 485 16.19 16.33 -14.19
CA VAL A 485 15.03 16.14 -13.28
C VAL A 485 13.91 17.13 -13.58
N GLN A 486 14.21 18.31 -14.13
CA GLN A 486 13.17 19.27 -14.53
C GLN A 486 12.19 18.71 -15.58
N GLY A 487 12.60 17.71 -16.38
CA GLY A 487 11.73 17.02 -17.32
C GLY A 487 10.49 16.40 -16.66
N MET A 488 10.56 16.07 -15.37
CA MET A 488 9.44 15.56 -14.59
C MET A 488 8.28 16.56 -14.48
N ALA A 489 8.55 17.87 -14.55
CA ALA A 489 7.53 18.90 -14.45
C ALA A 489 6.42 18.75 -15.51
N ARG A 490 6.74 18.17 -16.67
CA ARG A 490 5.79 17.89 -17.78
C ARG A 490 4.65 16.96 -17.38
N PHE A 491 4.88 16.08 -16.41
CA PHE A 491 3.90 15.07 -16.00
C PHE A 491 3.06 15.48 -14.80
N TRP A 492 3.29 16.66 -14.24
CA TRP A 492 2.38 17.27 -13.26
C TRP A 492 1.39 18.16 -14.02
N LEU A 493 0.10 17.79 -14.04
CA LEU A 493 -0.90 18.37 -14.94
C LEU A 493 -2.02 19.16 -14.21
N PRO A 494 -1.71 20.34 -13.61
CA PRO A 494 -2.71 21.18 -12.93
C PRO A 494 -3.93 21.55 -13.78
N ALA A 495 -3.75 21.73 -15.10
CA ALA A 495 -4.84 22.12 -15.97
C ALA A 495 -5.85 20.98 -16.19
N GLN A 496 -5.38 19.73 -16.22
CA GLN A 496 -6.24 18.55 -16.23
C GLN A 496 -7.04 18.43 -14.93
N ALA A 497 -6.40 18.63 -13.78
CA ALA A 497 -7.09 18.63 -12.49
C ALA A 497 -8.14 19.75 -12.41
N HIS A 498 -7.82 20.95 -12.89
CA HIS A 498 -8.79 22.04 -13.00
C HIS A 498 -9.98 21.69 -13.89
N HIS A 499 -9.73 21.14 -15.09
CA HIS A 499 -10.77 20.71 -16.01
C HIS A 499 -11.73 19.72 -15.36
N LEU A 500 -11.20 18.69 -14.68
CA LEU A 500 -12.00 17.71 -13.95
C LEU A 500 -12.82 18.34 -12.81
N ASN A 501 -12.18 19.18 -11.98
CA ASN A 501 -12.86 19.93 -10.91
C ASN A 501 -14.02 20.78 -11.45
N GLN A 502 -13.80 21.44 -12.60
CA GLN A 502 -14.79 22.28 -13.23
C GLN A 502 -15.96 21.47 -13.79
N LEU A 503 -15.68 20.36 -14.51
CA LEU A 503 -16.72 19.44 -14.98
C LEU A 503 -17.54 18.88 -13.82
N ALA A 504 -16.91 18.50 -12.70
CA ALA A 504 -17.61 18.00 -11.52
C ALA A 504 -18.52 19.08 -10.90
N ALA A 505 -18.03 20.33 -10.81
CA ALA A 505 -18.80 21.45 -10.29
C ALA A 505 -20.03 21.78 -11.16
N ASP A 506 -19.87 21.72 -12.48
CA ASP A 506 -20.95 21.96 -13.45
C ASP A 506 -21.94 20.78 -13.48
N ALA A 507 -21.45 19.54 -13.41
CA ALA A 507 -22.28 18.34 -13.34
C ALA A 507 -23.21 18.36 -12.12
N ALA A 508 -22.69 18.71 -10.94
CA ALA A 508 -23.46 18.81 -9.71
C ALA A 508 -24.58 19.86 -9.76
N ARG A 509 -24.55 20.78 -10.73
CA ARG A 509 -25.50 21.88 -10.90
C ARG A 509 -26.32 21.78 -12.18
N GLY A 510 -26.14 20.70 -12.96
CA GLY A 510 -26.82 20.52 -14.25
C GLY A 510 -26.41 21.55 -15.30
N ALA A 511 -25.18 22.05 -15.23
CA ALA A 511 -24.64 23.09 -16.10
C ALA A 511 -23.64 22.58 -17.15
N LEU A 512 -23.49 21.25 -17.28
CA LEU A 512 -22.64 20.63 -18.30
C LEU A 512 -23.07 21.02 -19.73
N PRO A 513 -22.14 21.05 -20.71
CA PRO A 513 -22.46 21.35 -22.10
C PRO A 513 -23.54 20.43 -22.70
N ASP A 514 -24.31 20.97 -23.66
CA ASP A 514 -25.34 20.24 -24.40
C ASP A 514 -24.76 19.00 -25.11
N ALA A 515 -25.47 17.87 -25.02
CA ALA A 515 -25.13 16.63 -25.70
C ALA A 515 -25.24 16.75 -27.24
N GLN A 516 -26.06 17.69 -27.72
CA GLN A 516 -26.22 17.97 -29.14
C GLN A 516 -25.25 19.08 -29.57
N THR A 517 -24.39 18.75 -30.53
CA THR A 517 -23.48 19.69 -31.17
C THR A 517 -23.90 19.92 -32.63
N PRO A 518 -23.31 20.92 -33.33
CA PRO A 518 -23.47 21.07 -34.77
C PRO A 518 -22.99 19.88 -35.61
N PHE A 519 -22.18 19.01 -35.01
CA PHE A 519 -21.49 17.90 -35.66
C PHE A 519 -22.19 16.57 -35.45
N GLY A 520 -22.99 16.45 -34.40
CA GLY A 520 -23.68 15.23 -34.04
C GLY A 520 -24.07 15.24 -32.57
N ARG A 521 -24.49 14.08 -32.08
CA ARG A 521 -24.79 13.86 -30.67
C ARG A 521 -23.66 13.03 -30.06
N ALA A 522 -23.21 13.40 -28.88
CA ALA A 522 -22.24 12.62 -28.13
C ALA A 522 -22.79 11.23 -27.75
N ASP A 523 -21.87 10.29 -27.57
CA ASP A 523 -22.21 8.92 -27.16
C ASP A 523 -22.95 8.90 -25.81
N ALA A 524 -23.96 8.04 -25.70
CA ALA A 524 -24.82 8.00 -24.53
C ALA A 524 -24.11 7.48 -23.27
N VAL A 525 -23.19 6.51 -23.42
CA VAL A 525 -22.42 5.94 -22.32
C VAL A 525 -21.46 7.00 -21.77
N GLU A 526 -20.77 7.71 -22.65
CA GLU A 526 -19.86 8.78 -22.23
C GLU A 526 -20.58 9.99 -21.61
N LEU A 527 -21.79 10.31 -22.07
CA LEU A 527 -22.63 11.32 -21.43
C LEU A 527 -23.04 10.92 -20.00
N GLU A 528 -23.32 9.65 -19.76
CA GLU A 528 -23.59 9.12 -18.42
C GLU A 528 -22.32 9.20 -17.55
N ARG A 529 -21.16 8.79 -18.08
CA ARG A 529 -19.86 8.91 -17.39
C ARG A 529 -19.57 10.35 -16.97
N ARG A 530 -19.74 11.32 -17.88
CA ARG A 530 -19.60 12.75 -17.59
C ARG A 530 -20.58 13.23 -16.51
N GLN A 531 -21.83 12.76 -16.53
CA GLN A 531 -22.81 13.14 -15.50
C GLN A 531 -22.44 12.61 -14.12
N ARG A 532 -21.85 11.41 -14.04
CA ARG A 532 -21.40 10.83 -12.76
C ARG A 532 -20.35 11.68 -12.05
N LEU A 533 -19.59 12.53 -12.76
CA LEU A 533 -18.64 13.48 -12.16
C LEU A 533 -19.27 14.39 -11.09
N ALA A 534 -20.60 14.56 -11.09
CA ALA A 534 -21.32 15.27 -10.04
C ALA A 534 -20.99 14.77 -8.63
N VAL A 535 -20.67 13.48 -8.44
CA VAL A 535 -20.30 12.96 -7.11
C VAL A 535 -18.93 13.47 -6.65
N CYS A 536 -18.06 13.85 -7.59
CA CYS A 536 -16.71 14.30 -7.32
C CYS A 536 -16.62 15.77 -6.89
N HIS A 537 -17.68 16.58 -7.00
CA HIS A 537 -17.63 18.05 -6.78
C HIS A 537 -17.19 18.52 -5.37
N ARG A 538 -17.01 17.59 -4.43
CA ARG A 538 -16.54 17.84 -3.05
C ARG A 538 -15.08 17.44 -2.85
N TYR A 539 -14.48 16.82 -3.84
CA TYR A 539 -13.17 16.18 -3.74
C TYR A 539 -12.23 16.78 -4.79
N PRO A 540 -11.11 17.39 -4.38
CA PRO A 540 -10.09 17.88 -5.31
C PRO A 540 -9.64 16.80 -6.30
N ALA A 541 -9.54 17.13 -7.58
CA ALA A 541 -9.09 16.21 -8.64
C ALA A 541 -7.57 15.96 -8.65
N SER A 542 -6.80 16.72 -7.86
CA SER A 542 -5.33 16.62 -7.83
C SER A 542 -4.76 15.22 -7.58
N VAL A 543 -5.53 14.31 -6.97
CA VAL A 543 -5.07 12.93 -6.75
C VAL A 543 -4.94 12.14 -8.06
N VAL A 544 -5.78 12.42 -9.06
CA VAL A 544 -5.75 11.77 -10.37
C VAL A 544 -4.41 12.01 -11.08
N MET A 545 -3.88 13.25 -11.02
CA MET A 545 -2.56 13.54 -11.58
C MET A 545 -1.42 13.05 -10.67
N ALA A 546 -1.60 13.08 -9.35
CA ALA A 546 -0.57 12.69 -8.40
C ALA A 546 -0.23 11.20 -8.47
N GLU A 547 -1.22 10.37 -8.77
CA GLU A 547 -1.03 8.93 -8.99
C GLU A 547 -0.02 8.65 -10.10
N LYS A 548 -0.27 9.19 -11.31
CA LYS A 548 0.65 9.04 -12.46
C LYS A 548 2.01 9.64 -12.18
N TYR A 549 2.03 10.84 -11.60
CA TYR A 549 3.28 11.53 -11.29
C TYR A 549 4.15 10.73 -10.31
N ALA A 550 3.56 10.14 -9.27
CA ALA A 550 4.28 9.31 -8.31
C ALA A 550 4.86 8.05 -8.99
N PHE A 551 4.09 7.40 -9.86
CA PHE A 551 4.57 6.26 -10.63
C PHE A 551 5.74 6.64 -11.56
N TYR A 552 5.63 7.75 -12.30
CA TYR A 552 6.73 8.19 -13.18
C TYR A 552 7.97 8.59 -12.37
N LEU A 553 7.79 9.26 -11.23
CA LEU A 553 8.90 9.61 -10.35
C LEU A 553 9.60 8.37 -9.79
N LEU A 554 8.84 7.31 -9.47
CA LEU A 554 9.40 6.02 -9.09
C LEU A 554 10.24 5.43 -10.23
N MET A 555 9.77 5.44 -11.47
CA MET A 555 10.53 4.92 -12.61
C MET A 555 11.83 5.71 -12.83
N VAL A 556 11.79 7.04 -12.67
CA VAL A 556 12.99 7.87 -12.72
C VAL A 556 13.97 7.53 -11.58
N GLN A 557 13.47 7.33 -10.35
CA GLN A 557 14.29 6.89 -9.21
C GLN A 557 14.91 5.50 -9.45
N ASP A 558 14.12 4.57 -9.98
CA ASP A 558 14.54 3.19 -10.21
C ASP A 558 15.55 3.05 -11.34
N SER A 559 15.54 3.94 -12.34
CA SER A 559 16.55 3.95 -13.41
C SER A 559 17.98 4.15 -12.89
N GLY A 560 18.14 4.94 -11.82
CA GLY A 560 19.44 5.36 -11.28
C GLY A 560 20.21 6.35 -12.16
N ASP A 561 19.60 6.89 -13.22
CA ASP A 561 20.28 7.74 -14.20
C ASP A 561 20.19 9.24 -13.90
N PHE A 562 19.44 9.63 -12.86
CA PHE A 562 19.17 11.02 -12.47
C PHE A 562 19.69 11.35 -11.05
N PRO A 563 20.04 12.61 -10.75
CA PRO A 563 20.53 13.01 -9.42
C PRO A 563 19.52 12.77 -8.28
N ALA A 564 19.88 11.94 -7.30
CA ALA A 564 19.00 11.55 -6.20
C ALA A 564 18.48 12.74 -5.35
N ASP A 565 19.33 13.74 -5.09
CA ASP A 565 18.96 14.92 -4.28
C ASP A 565 17.89 15.79 -4.96
N GLU A 566 17.89 15.85 -6.30
CA GLU A 566 16.87 16.58 -7.07
C GLU A 566 15.56 15.79 -7.12
N LEU A 567 15.62 14.46 -7.24
CA LEU A 567 14.44 13.59 -7.17
C LEU A 567 13.77 13.63 -5.80
N ALA A 568 14.55 13.72 -4.72
CA ALA A 568 14.02 13.93 -3.38
C ALA A 568 13.24 15.26 -3.26
N GLN A 569 13.68 16.32 -3.95
CA GLN A 569 12.94 17.58 -4.00
C GLN A 569 11.62 17.44 -4.78
N CYS A 570 11.59 16.67 -5.87
CA CYS A 570 10.34 16.34 -6.57
C CYS A 570 9.36 15.58 -5.66
N ALA A 571 9.83 14.58 -4.94
CA ALA A 571 9.04 13.83 -3.97
C ALA A 571 8.52 14.75 -2.84
N GLU A 572 9.35 15.67 -2.37
CA GLU A 572 8.97 16.65 -1.34
C GLU A 572 7.90 17.64 -1.84
N ARG A 573 8.01 18.11 -3.08
CA ARG A 573 6.97 18.95 -3.72
C ARG A 573 5.66 18.20 -3.87
N LEU A 574 5.70 16.93 -4.29
CA LEU A 574 4.51 16.07 -4.38
C LEU A 574 3.84 15.94 -3.01
N ARG A 575 4.61 15.58 -1.98
CA ARG A 575 4.15 15.46 -0.59
C ARG A 575 3.54 16.76 -0.08
N SER A 576 4.22 17.88 -0.26
CA SER A 576 3.78 19.21 0.18
C SER A 576 2.48 19.62 -0.52
N ALA A 577 2.36 19.38 -1.82
CA ALA A 577 1.15 19.66 -2.58
C ALA A 577 -0.05 18.84 -2.06
N LEU A 578 0.12 17.53 -1.89
CA LEU A 578 -0.94 16.66 -1.38
C LEU A 578 -1.35 17.01 0.05
N CYS A 579 -0.40 17.32 0.95
CA CYS A 579 -0.71 17.75 2.32
C CYS A 579 -1.49 19.07 2.39
N ARG A 580 -1.46 19.89 1.33
CA ARG A 580 -2.20 21.17 1.26
C ARG A 580 -3.58 20.99 0.65
N TYR A 581 -3.72 20.11 -0.33
CA TYR A 581 -5.01 19.80 -0.95
C TYR A 581 -5.87 18.88 -0.09
N TYR A 582 -5.24 18.02 0.70
CA TYR A 582 -5.90 17.05 1.55
C TYR A 582 -5.47 17.26 3.02
N PRO A 583 -6.42 17.47 3.95
CA PRO A 583 -6.10 17.68 5.36
C PRO A 583 -5.47 16.47 6.07
N ASP A 584 -5.79 15.26 5.62
CA ASP A 584 -5.34 13.99 6.19
C ASP A 584 -5.46 12.84 5.17
N ALA A 585 -4.93 11.68 5.53
CA ALA A 585 -4.96 10.47 4.71
C ALA A 585 -6.37 10.02 4.34
N THR A 586 -7.33 10.12 5.27
CA THR A 586 -8.73 9.78 5.04
C THR A 586 -9.31 10.62 3.91
N ARG A 587 -9.08 11.95 3.92
CA ARG A 587 -9.56 12.85 2.86
C ARG A 587 -8.91 12.60 1.51
N LEU A 588 -7.63 12.25 1.48
CA LEU A 588 -6.95 11.87 0.24
C LEU A 588 -7.54 10.58 -0.34
N LEU A 589 -7.70 9.54 0.47
CA LEU A 589 -8.20 8.23 0.04
C LEU A 589 -9.69 8.27 -0.34
N GLU A 590 -10.52 9.04 0.39
CA GLU A 590 -11.91 9.30 0.00
C GLU A 590 -11.99 9.98 -1.37
N ALA A 591 -11.18 11.02 -1.60
CA ALA A 591 -11.13 11.72 -2.88
C ALA A 591 -10.69 10.77 -4.00
N TRP A 592 -9.64 9.99 -3.76
CA TRP A 592 -9.12 9.04 -4.74
C TRP A 592 -10.15 7.98 -5.12
N ALA A 593 -10.79 7.34 -4.14
CA ALA A 593 -11.80 6.31 -4.40
C ALA A 593 -12.99 6.85 -5.21
N VAL A 594 -13.41 8.09 -4.93
CA VAL A 594 -14.50 8.76 -5.66
C VAL A 594 -14.09 9.08 -7.10
N TRP A 595 -12.88 9.62 -7.30
CA TRP A 595 -12.37 9.91 -8.63
C TRP A 595 -12.11 8.66 -9.46
N GLU A 596 -11.49 7.63 -8.88
CA GLU A 596 -11.25 6.34 -9.54
C GLU A 596 -12.56 5.66 -9.94
N SER A 597 -13.62 5.79 -9.13
CA SER A 597 -14.95 5.27 -9.49
C SER A 597 -15.60 6.02 -10.67
N ALA A 598 -15.27 7.29 -10.86
CA ALA A 598 -15.92 8.15 -11.85
C ALA A 598 -15.16 8.21 -13.19
N VAL A 599 -13.83 8.26 -13.12
CA VAL A 599 -12.91 8.33 -14.26
C VAL A 599 -11.77 7.33 -14.04
N PRO A 600 -12.06 6.01 -14.05
CA PRO A 600 -11.02 5.01 -13.89
C PRO A 600 -10.05 5.10 -15.06
N GLU A 601 -8.76 4.93 -14.78
CA GLU A 601 -7.76 4.80 -15.84
C GLU A 601 -7.83 3.41 -16.50
N LEU A 602 -8.03 2.37 -15.70
CA LEU A 602 -8.20 0.99 -16.15
C LEU A 602 -9.69 0.63 -16.10
N GLU A 603 -10.38 0.74 -17.24
CA GLU A 603 -11.84 0.52 -17.28
C GLU A 603 -12.24 -0.91 -16.88
N ASP A 604 -11.43 -1.90 -17.27
CA ASP A 604 -11.70 -3.31 -16.96
C ASP A 604 -11.31 -3.70 -15.52
N HIS A 605 -10.41 -2.93 -14.89
CA HIS A 605 -9.83 -3.23 -13.58
C HIS A 605 -9.63 -1.95 -12.73
N PRO A 606 -10.71 -1.27 -12.32
CA PRO A 606 -10.60 -0.04 -11.54
C PRO A 606 -10.08 -0.32 -10.12
N LEU A 607 -9.21 0.55 -9.61
CA LEU A 607 -8.46 0.35 -8.35
C LEU A 607 -9.26 0.75 -7.08
N VAL A 608 -10.60 0.76 -7.19
CA VAL A 608 -11.50 1.28 -6.13
C VAL A 608 -11.42 0.42 -4.87
N ASN A 609 -11.28 -0.90 -5.01
CA ASN A 609 -11.24 -1.82 -3.88
C ASN A 609 -9.93 -1.65 -3.10
N GLU A 610 -8.81 -1.50 -3.81
CA GLU A 610 -7.47 -1.26 -3.28
C GLU A 610 -7.43 0.05 -2.49
N ILE A 611 -7.94 1.14 -3.08
CA ILE A 611 -7.98 2.44 -2.41
C ILE A 611 -8.90 2.39 -1.17
N ARG A 612 -10.06 1.74 -1.26
CA ARG A 612 -10.99 1.59 -0.12
C ARG A 612 -10.41 0.73 0.99
N TRP A 613 -9.68 -0.33 0.65
CA TRP A 613 -8.95 -1.11 1.65
C TRP A 613 -7.99 -0.22 2.43
N HIS A 614 -7.22 0.63 1.74
CA HIS A 614 -6.31 1.57 2.38
C HIS A 614 -7.03 2.61 3.25
N LEU A 615 -8.28 2.97 2.92
CA LEU A 615 -9.13 3.84 3.73
C LEU A 615 -9.59 3.15 5.02
N ASP A 616 -9.99 1.89 4.93
CA ASP A 616 -10.67 1.15 5.98
C ASP A 616 -9.73 0.37 6.94
N ASP A 617 -8.59 -0.12 6.45
CA ASP A 617 -7.61 -0.85 7.28
C ASP A 617 -6.78 0.13 8.13
N PRO A 618 -6.78 0.00 9.47
CA PRO A 618 -6.02 0.90 10.34
C PRO A 618 -4.49 0.70 10.24
N GLY A 619 -4.04 -0.45 9.71
CA GLY A 619 -2.64 -0.73 9.44
C GLY A 619 -2.13 -0.03 8.19
N SER A 620 -3.01 0.24 7.21
CA SER A 620 -2.71 0.96 5.96
C SER A 620 -1.71 2.08 6.18
N LEU A 621 -0.61 2.03 5.42
CA LEU A 621 0.55 2.91 5.62
C LEU A 621 0.19 4.41 5.49
N PHE A 622 -0.87 4.75 4.74
CA PHE A 622 -1.28 6.14 4.50
C PHE A 622 -1.60 6.84 5.83
N HIS A 623 -2.17 6.13 6.80
CA HIS A 623 -2.43 6.64 8.15
C HIS A 623 -1.16 6.89 8.98
N TRP A 624 -0.02 6.43 8.47
CA TRP A 624 1.28 6.41 9.11
C TRP A 624 2.36 7.15 8.31
N LEU A 625 1.97 7.90 7.27
CA LEU A 625 2.82 8.87 6.59
C LEU A 625 2.98 10.16 7.43
N ASP A 626 4.07 10.89 7.22
CA ASP A 626 4.25 12.21 7.84
C ASP A 626 3.44 13.29 7.09
N TRP A 627 2.29 13.65 7.66
CA TRP A 627 1.36 14.62 7.11
C TRP A 627 1.74 16.07 7.48
N ARG A 628 2.74 16.63 6.78
CA ARG A 628 3.26 17.98 7.06
C ARG A 628 3.60 18.74 5.80
N ALA A 629 2.87 19.80 5.46
CA ALA A 629 3.28 20.64 4.33
C ALA A 629 4.61 21.38 4.62
N SER A 630 5.50 21.43 3.63
CA SER A 630 6.69 22.30 3.59
C SER A 630 6.37 23.57 2.78
N ASP A 631 7.37 24.35 2.36
CA ASP A 631 7.15 25.54 1.53
C ASP A 631 6.34 25.22 0.26
N TRP A 632 5.51 26.17 -0.17
CA TRP A 632 4.61 25.95 -1.29
C TRP A 632 5.37 25.96 -2.62
N GLN A 633 5.46 24.79 -3.23
CA GLN A 633 5.93 24.62 -4.60
C GLN A 633 5.34 23.34 -5.18
N GLU A 634 4.64 23.45 -6.30
CA GLU A 634 4.14 22.28 -7.02
C GLU A 634 5.27 21.58 -7.79
N PRO A 635 5.14 20.26 -8.08
CA PRO A 635 6.11 19.53 -8.89
C PRO A 635 6.31 20.09 -10.31
N GLY A 636 5.28 20.68 -10.92
CA GLY A 636 5.32 21.31 -12.25
C GLY A 636 4.67 22.69 -12.28
N LEU A 637 4.70 23.33 -13.45
CA LEU A 637 4.14 24.66 -13.65
C LEU A 637 2.61 24.63 -13.67
N ARG A 638 2.00 25.54 -12.91
CA ARG A 638 0.55 25.79 -12.95
C ARG A 638 0.27 26.95 -13.92
N PRO A 639 -0.33 26.71 -15.10
CA PRO A 639 -0.68 27.78 -16.02
C PRO A 639 -1.79 28.66 -15.45
N SER A 640 -1.90 29.90 -15.93
CA SER A 640 -3.11 30.69 -15.71
C SER A 640 -4.27 30.14 -16.56
N LEU A 641 -5.50 30.50 -16.20
CA LEU A 641 -6.67 30.11 -16.99
C LEU A 641 -6.58 30.61 -18.43
N ASP A 642 -6.13 31.86 -18.66
CA ASP A 642 -5.96 32.40 -20.01
C ASP A 642 -4.89 31.67 -20.81
N ARG A 643 -3.77 31.31 -20.15
CA ARG A 643 -2.71 30.52 -20.78
C ARG A 643 -3.22 29.16 -21.21
N PHE A 644 -3.98 28.49 -20.35
CA PHE A 644 -4.58 27.19 -20.68
C PHE A 644 -5.63 27.30 -21.78
N THR A 645 -6.46 28.35 -21.77
CA THR A 645 -7.40 28.65 -22.86
C THR A 645 -6.70 28.89 -24.19
N ALA A 646 -5.58 29.61 -24.19
CA ALA A 646 -4.80 29.84 -25.41
C ALA A 646 -4.21 28.52 -25.97
N LEU A 647 -3.66 27.67 -25.11
CA LEU A 647 -3.19 26.33 -25.49
C LEU A 647 -4.31 25.48 -26.08
N ALA A 648 -5.53 25.57 -25.53
CA ALA A 648 -6.69 24.80 -25.98
C ALA A 648 -7.20 25.22 -27.37
N LEU A 649 -6.75 26.35 -27.95
CA LEU A 649 -7.17 26.79 -29.28
C LEU A 649 -6.68 25.87 -30.41
N SER A 650 -5.64 25.05 -30.19
CA SER A 650 -5.24 24.00 -31.13
C SER A 650 -6.37 23.01 -31.42
N GLY A 651 -7.31 22.83 -30.47
CA GLY A 651 -8.42 21.90 -30.63
C GLY A 651 -7.94 20.46 -30.85
N PRO A 652 -8.77 19.60 -31.48
CA PRO A 652 -8.44 18.20 -31.69
C PRO A 652 -7.47 17.95 -32.87
N LEU A 653 -6.56 18.88 -33.18
CA LEU A 653 -5.48 18.62 -34.16
C LEU A 653 -4.49 17.57 -33.64
N ASN A 654 -4.23 17.61 -32.33
CA ASN A 654 -3.39 16.68 -31.59
C ASN A 654 -4.02 16.37 -30.22
N THR A 655 -3.34 15.53 -29.43
CA THR A 655 -3.72 15.24 -28.04
C THR A 655 -3.82 16.53 -27.22
N PRO A 656 -4.81 16.67 -26.31
CA PRO A 656 -4.98 17.89 -25.52
C PRO A 656 -3.71 18.25 -24.72
N CYS A 657 -3.29 19.51 -24.82
CA CYS A 657 -2.15 20.05 -24.09
C CYS A 657 -2.57 20.45 -22.67
N TRP A 658 -2.35 19.55 -21.70
CA TRP A 658 -2.72 19.76 -20.28
C TRP A 658 -1.63 20.44 -19.44
N GLY A 659 -0.42 20.56 -19.96
CA GLY A 659 0.75 21.13 -19.27
C GLY A 659 1.41 22.22 -20.10
N GLU A 660 2.26 23.02 -19.46
CA GLU A 660 3.06 24.01 -20.17
C GLU A 660 4.09 23.29 -21.07
N PRO A 661 4.17 23.59 -22.38
CA PRO A 661 5.17 22.98 -23.26
C PRO A 661 6.59 23.35 -22.82
N MET A 662 7.45 22.35 -22.72
CA MET A 662 8.85 22.48 -22.28
C MET A 662 9.79 21.95 -23.36
N ASP A 663 11.04 22.40 -23.35
CA ASP A 663 12.08 21.83 -24.21
C ASP A 663 12.22 20.34 -23.95
N GLU A 664 12.33 19.55 -25.03
CA GLU A 664 12.48 18.11 -24.98
C GLU A 664 13.80 17.68 -25.63
N TYR A 665 14.22 16.44 -25.36
CA TYR A 665 15.40 15.84 -25.96
C TYR A 665 15.14 14.40 -26.43
N GLY A 666 16.11 13.84 -27.14
CA GLY A 666 16.08 12.44 -27.56
C GLY A 666 14.97 12.15 -28.56
N ARG A 667 14.30 11.02 -28.37
CA ARG A 667 13.31 10.48 -29.30
C ARG A 667 12.16 11.44 -29.58
N GLY A 668 11.68 12.17 -28.57
CA GLY A 668 10.61 13.16 -28.74
C GLY A 668 10.95 14.23 -29.78
N VAL A 669 12.20 14.72 -29.77
CA VAL A 669 12.69 15.70 -30.75
C VAL A 669 12.77 15.10 -32.15
N GLU A 670 13.20 13.84 -32.28
CA GLU A 670 13.31 13.15 -33.58
C GLU A 670 11.94 12.95 -34.22
N GLU A 671 10.95 12.47 -33.45
CA GLU A 671 9.58 12.27 -33.91
C GLU A 671 8.93 13.61 -34.29
N LEU A 672 9.07 14.63 -33.44
CA LEU A 672 8.46 15.94 -33.66
C LEU A 672 9.11 16.69 -34.83
N SER A 673 10.43 16.63 -34.97
CA SER A 673 11.13 17.22 -36.12
C SER A 673 10.77 16.51 -37.42
N GLY A 674 10.70 15.17 -37.41
CA GLY A 674 10.29 14.38 -38.56
C GLY A 674 8.85 14.66 -38.99
N TRP A 675 7.94 14.87 -38.03
CA TRP A 675 6.57 15.29 -38.31
C TRP A 675 6.52 16.69 -38.95
N LEU A 676 7.23 17.68 -38.40
CA LEU A 676 7.30 19.05 -38.95
C LEU A 676 7.89 19.10 -40.36
N GLU A 677 8.97 18.37 -40.60
CA GLU A 677 9.59 18.29 -41.93
C GLU A 677 8.68 17.56 -42.92
N GLY A 678 8.08 16.44 -42.51
CA GLY A 678 7.23 15.61 -43.37
C GLY A 678 5.87 16.24 -43.73
N HIS A 679 5.23 16.94 -42.79
CA HIS A 679 3.87 17.48 -42.98
C HIS A 679 3.87 18.95 -43.42
N TYR A 680 4.83 19.75 -42.94
CA TYR A 680 4.86 21.20 -43.20
C TYR A 680 6.11 21.66 -43.95
N GLY A 681 7.11 20.77 -44.17
CA GLY A 681 8.38 21.16 -44.77
C GLY A 681 9.23 22.07 -43.88
N LEU A 682 8.97 22.08 -42.57
CA LEU A 682 9.62 22.98 -41.61
C LEU A 682 10.84 22.31 -40.98
N ALA A 683 12.04 22.67 -41.45
CA ALA A 683 13.29 22.05 -41.01
C ALA A 683 14.03 22.81 -39.89
N ASN A 684 13.61 24.03 -39.53
CA ASN A 684 14.29 24.85 -38.53
C ASN A 684 13.42 25.98 -37.96
N ALA A 685 13.95 26.64 -36.93
CA ALA A 685 13.28 27.75 -36.22
C ALA A 685 12.92 28.95 -37.09
N GLU A 686 13.72 29.29 -38.11
CA GLU A 686 13.44 30.42 -39.00
C GLU A 686 12.24 30.10 -39.90
N ALA A 687 12.22 28.90 -40.49
CA ALA A 687 11.10 28.42 -41.30
C ALA A 687 9.81 28.37 -40.46
N LEU A 688 9.88 27.84 -39.24
CA LEU A 688 8.72 27.79 -38.34
C LEU A 688 8.20 29.20 -38.03
N LYS A 689 9.06 30.14 -37.61
CA LYS A 689 8.65 31.51 -37.30
C LYS A 689 8.02 32.19 -38.51
N GLY A 690 8.60 32.02 -39.70
CA GLY A 690 8.04 32.55 -40.94
C GLY A 690 6.64 31.99 -41.24
N PHE A 691 6.41 30.71 -40.97
CA PHE A 691 5.09 30.10 -41.17
C PHE A 691 4.08 30.53 -40.09
N LEU A 692 4.50 30.67 -38.83
CA LEU A 692 3.64 31.22 -37.76
C LEU A 692 3.26 32.68 -38.04
N ASP A 693 4.20 33.50 -38.51
CA ASP A 693 3.93 34.87 -38.95
C ASP A 693 2.94 34.89 -40.14
N PHE A 694 3.08 33.96 -41.08
CA PHE A 694 2.12 33.79 -42.18
C PHE A 694 0.71 33.46 -41.64
N LEU A 695 0.57 32.46 -40.75
CA LEU A 695 -0.72 32.09 -40.15
C LEU A 695 -1.35 33.24 -39.37
N ARG A 696 -0.54 34.04 -38.65
CA ARG A 696 -1.00 35.25 -37.95
C ARG A 696 -1.53 36.28 -38.92
N ASP A 697 -0.74 36.66 -39.92
CA ASP A 697 -0.97 37.87 -40.70
C ASP A 697 -1.91 37.65 -41.90
N ALA A 698 -1.84 36.49 -42.56
CA ALA A 698 -2.64 36.16 -43.75
C ALA A 698 -3.32 34.79 -43.64
N GLY A 699 -2.53 33.73 -43.44
CA GLY A 699 -2.98 32.35 -43.27
C GLY A 699 -3.64 31.74 -44.52
N ASP A 700 -4.08 30.49 -44.38
CA ASP A 700 -4.81 29.77 -45.42
C ASP A 700 -6.17 30.44 -45.68
N ARG A 701 -6.76 31.12 -44.67
CA ARG A 701 -8.01 31.87 -44.84
C ARG A 701 -7.92 32.92 -45.96
N ASP A 702 -6.79 33.60 -46.12
CA ASP A 702 -6.60 34.60 -47.16
C ASP A 702 -6.51 33.95 -48.54
N GLU A 703 -5.88 32.76 -48.64
CA GLU A 703 -5.88 31.96 -49.85
C GLU A 703 -7.32 31.65 -50.30
N TYR A 704 -8.17 31.22 -49.36
CA TYR A 704 -9.58 31.03 -49.65
C TYR A 704 -10.25 32.32 -50.11
N GLN A 705 -10.13 33.40 -49.35
CA GLN A 705 -10.82 34.67 -49.64
C GLN A 705 -10.44 35.26 -50.99
N ILE A 706 -9.19 35.09 -51.42
CA ILE A 706 -8.67 35.63 -52.67
C ILE A 706 -8.98 34.71 -53.85
N ASN A 707 -8.68 33.42 -53.73
CA ASN A 707 -8.70 32.50 -54.87
C ASN A 707 -10.06 31.82 -55.06
N TYR A 708 -10.83 31.63 -53.99
CA TYR A 708 -12.03 30.80 -53.99
C TYR A 708 -13.30 31.58 -53.63
N GLY A 709 -13.22 32.50 -52.68
CA GLY A 709 -14.30 33.38 -52.26
C GLY A 709 -15.03 34.10 -53.41
N PRO A 710 -14.35 34.64 -54.45
CA PRO A 710 -15.02 35.33 -55.55
C PRO A 710 -15.96 34.44 -56.37
N TYR A 711 -15.74 33.12 -56.39
CA TYR A 711 -16.60 32.17 -57.11
C TYR A 711 -17.98 32.01 -56.45
N THR A 712 -18.10 32.30 -55.16
CA THR A 712 -19.40 32.32 -54.45
C THR A 712 -20.36 33.38 -55.00
N LEU A 713 -19.83 34.42 -55.64
CA LEU A 713 -20.60 35.52 -56.23
C LEU A 713 -20.95 35.28 -57.71
N ASN A 714 -20.34 34.29 -58.37
CA ASN A 714 -20.53 34.04 -59.81
C ASN A 714 -20.46 32.55 -60.17
N ARG A 715 -21.61 31.87 -60.06
CA ARG A 715 -21.78 30.45 -60.38
C ARG A 715 -21.35 30.09 -61.81
N ALA A 716 -21.69 30.93 -62.78
CA ALA A 716 -21.36 30.66 -64.19
C ALA A 716 -19.84 30.68 -64.44
N ARG A 717 -19.09 31.53 -63.73
CA ARG A 717 -17.63 31.54 -63.79
C ARG A 717 -17.04 30.27 -63.15
N LEU A 718 -17.59 29.85 -62.01
CA LEU A 718 -17.16 28.64 -61.30
C LEU A 718 -17.36 27.39 -62.16
N ASP A 719 -18.55 27.22 -62.74
CA ASP A 719 -18.86 26.05 -63.57
C ASP A 719 -17.95 26.00 -64.81
N ASN A 720 -17.65 27.15 -65.43
CA ASN A 720 -16.73 27.23 -66.56
C ASN A 720 -15.28 26.85 -66.18
N GLU A 721 -14.78 27.36 -65.05
CA GLU A 721 -13.43 27.01 -64.57
C GLU A 721 -13.30 25.50 -64.31
N ILE A 722 -14.32 24.89 -63.70
CA ILE A 722 -14.40 23.44 -63.48
C ILE A 722 -14.39 22.69 -64.82
N ASP A 723 -15.24 23.08 -65.78
CA ASP A 723 -15.31 22.44 -67.10
C ASP A 723 -13.96 22.51 -67.84
N VAL A 724 -13.27 23.65 -67.75
CA VAL A 724 -11.95 23.84 -68.37
C VAL A 724 -10.94 22.86 -67.78
N LEU A 725 -10.84 22.78 -66.45
CA LEU A 725 -9.90 21.87 -65.77
C LEU A 725 -10.25 20.40 -66.02
N GLU A 726 -11.53 20.04 -66.04
CA GLU A 726 -11.96 18.67 -66.34
C GLU A 726 -11.66 18.24 -67.78
N SER A 727 -11.62 19.19 -68.71
CA SER A 727 -11.33 18.94 -70.14
C SER A 727 -9.84 18.89 -70.50
N ALA A 728 -8.95 19.29 -69.58
CA ALA A 728 -7.50 19.34 -69.78
C ALA A 728 -6.76 18.16 -69.12
N GLU A 729 -5.55 17.88 -69.60
CA GLU A 729 -4.60 17.02 -68.88
C GLU A 729 -4.11 17.80 -67.64
N ARG A 730 -4.23 17.20 -66.45
CA ARG A 730 -4.03 17.88 -65.16
C ARG A 730 -2.79 17.38 -64.44
N GLY A 731 -2.00 18.29 -63.90
CA GLY A 731 -1.01 17.99 -62.86
C GLY A 731 -1.64 17.90 -61.46
N ASP A 732 -0.84 17.53 -60.46
CA ASP A 732 -1.32 17.36 -59.08
C ASP A 732 -1.88 18.66 -58.48
N ASP A 733 -1.23 19.81 -58.72
CA ASP A 733 -1.69 21.12 -58.23
C ASP A 733 -3.04 21.53 -58.87
N GLU A 734 -3.22 21.25 -60.16
CA GLU A 734 -4.48 21.52 -60.88
C GLU A 734 -5.61 20.61 -60.41
N GLN A 735 -5.28 19.37 -60.01
CA GLN A 735 -6.23 18.45 -59.40
C GLN A 735 -6.68 18.96 -58.02
N VAL A 736 -5.75 19.38 -57.15
CA VAL A 736 -6.07 20.01 -55.86
C VAL A 736 -6.92 21.27 -56.04
N HIS A 737 -6.58 22.10 -57.01
CA HIS A 737 -7.36 23.31 -57.31
C HIS A 737 -8.79 22.98 -57.75
N LEU A 738 -8.95 22.01 -58.66
CA LEU A 738 -10.26 21.54 -59.12
C LEU A 738 -11.10 21.00 -57.96
N ASP A 739 -10.52 20.20 -57.06
CA ASP A 739 -11.26 19.63 -55.93
C ASP A 739 -11.71 20.73 -54.96
N ARG A 740 -10.88 21.77 -54.73
CA ARG A 740 -11.29 22.96 -53.98
C ARG A 740 -12.40 23.75 -54.67
N LEU A 741 -12.38 23.90 -56.00
CA LEU A 741 -13.49 24.52 -56.74
C LEU A 741 -14.79 23.72 -56.62
N ARG A 742 -14.72 22.38 -56.66
CA ARG A 742 -15.88 21.51 -56.41
C ARG A 742 -16.42 21.69 -55.00
N ARG A 743 -15.55 21.79 -53.99
CA ARG A 743 -15.93 22.10 -52.60
C ARG A 743 -16.68 23.43 -52.50
N VAL A 744 -16.21 24.49 -53.17
CA VAL A 744 -16.91 25.79 -53.25
C VAL A 744 -18.27 25.64 -53.94
N ARG A 745 -18.33 24.93 -55.07
CA ARG A 745 -19.57 24.71 -55.83
C ARG A 745 -20.64 24.02 -54.99
N ASP A 746 -20.23 23.03 -54.23
CA ASP A 746 -21.11 22.18 -53.44
C ASP A 746 -21.30 22.71 -52.01
N ASN A 747 -20.62 23.82 -51.67
CA ASN A 747 -20.57 24.43 -50.34
C ASN A 747 -20.24 23.38 -49.26
N GLU A 748 -19.25 22.54 -49.56
CA GLU A 748 -18.87 21.44 -48.67
C GLU A 748 -18.45 21.98 -47.30
N ALA A 749 -18.92 21.32 -46.23
CA ALA A 749 -18.70 21.75 -44.85
C ALA A 749 -19.12 23.20 -44.55
N ARG A 750 -19.95 23.81 -45.42
CA ARG A 750 -20.34 25.22 -45.38
C ARG A 750 -19.17 26.20 -45.50
N CYS A 751 -18.14 25.85 -46.26
CA CYS A 751 -16.96 26.69 -46.46
C CYS A 751 -17.27 28.10 -47.01
N ASN A 752 -18.41 28.29 -47.69
CA ASN A 752 -18.81 29.61 -48.22
C ASN A 752 -19.53 30.49 -47.19
N GLU A 753 -19.93 29.93 -46.04
CA GLU A 753 -20.74 30.62 -45.01
C GLU A 753 -19.96 30.89 -43.72
N LEU A 754 -18.93 30.10 -43.45
CA LEU A 754 -18.20 30.09 -42.19
C LEU A 754 -16.85 30.79 -42.34
N ASP A 755 -16.45 31.52 -41.31
CA ASP A 755 -15.08 32.02 -41.18
C ASP A 755 -14.13 30.86 -40.85
N MET A 756 -13.07 30.70 -41.63
CA MET A 756 -12.08 29.63 -41.49
C MET A 756 -10.82 30.07 -40.74
N ALA A 757 -10.77 31.27 -40.15
CA ALA A 757 -9.64 31.73 -39.34
C ALA A 757 -9.24 30.77 -38.20
N ALA A 758 -10.18 30.00 -37.65
CA ALA A 758 -9.93 28.98 -36.63
C ALA A 758 -8.97 27.88 -37.10
N TRP A 759 -8.93 27.58 -38.40
CA TRP A 759 -7.94 26.65 -38.96
C TRP A 759 -6.51 27.20 -38.85
N ASP A 760 -6.30 28.47 -39.18
CA ASP A 760 -5.00 29.12 -39.03
C ASP A 760 -4.60 29.25 -37.56
N ILE A 761 -5.55 29.66 -36.70
CA ILE A 761 -5.32 29.83 -35.26
C ILE A 761 -4.93 28.51 -34.62
N ALA A 762 -5.65 27.43 -34.92
CA ALA A 762 -5.38 26.11 -34.36
C ALA A 762 -4.00 25.59 -34.79
N GLN A 763 -3.66 25.69 -36.07
CA GLN A 763 -2.32 25.34 -36.57
C GLN A 763 -1.23 26.21 -35.94
N MET A 764 -1.46 27.52 -35.79
CA MET A 764 -0.49 28.43 -35.19
C MET A 764 -0.17 28.03 -33.74
N VAL A 765 -1.18 27.66 -32.96
CA VAL A 765 -0.97 27.19 -31.58
C VAL A 765 -0.25 25.85 -31.56
N ASP A 766 -0.70 24.88 -32.37
CA ASP A 766 -0.11 23.54 -32.43
C ASP A 766 1.38 23.57 -32.83
N LEU A 767 1.71 24.36 -33.85
CA LEU A 767 3.08 24.54 -34.32
C LEU A 767 3.94 25.38 -33.37
N ALA A 768 3.33 26.33 -32.64
CA ALA A 768 4.04 27.06 -31.59
C ALA A 768 4.39 26.14 -30.42
N ILE A 769 3.50 25.21 -30.04
CA ILE A 769 3.78 24.17 -29.02
C ILE A 769 4.96 23.31 -29.48
N ALA A 770 4.93 22.80 -30.71
CA ALA A 770 6.04 22.03 -31.27
C ALA A 770 7.35 22.83 -31.31
N GLY A 771 7.28 24.10 -31.72
CA GLY A 771 8.43 25.00 -31.70
C GLY A 771 9.01 25.24 -30.32
N ARG A 772 8.15 25.30 -29.29
CA ARG A 772 8.57 25.42 -27.90
C ARG A 772 9.24 24.14 -27.40
N GLN A 773 8.76 22.97 -27.80
CA GLN A 773 9.33 21.66 -27.43
C GLN A 773 10.67 21.36 -28.11
N LEU A 774 10.86 21.83 -29.34
CA LEU A 774 12.13 21.72 -30.07
C LEU A 774 13.19 22.75 -29.65
N GLY A 775 12.86 23.66 -28.73
CA GLY A 775 13.72 24.81 -28.39
C GLY A 775 13.92 25.81 -29.52
N TRP A 776 13.02 25.83 -30.52
CA TRP A 776 13.04 26.79 -31.63
C TRP A 776 12.39 28.12 -31.25
N LEU A 777 11.47 28.09 -30.30
CA LEU A 777 10.84 29.25 -29.69
C LEU A 777 11.24 29.33 -28.21
N ASP A 778 11.72 30.49 -27.78
CA ASP A 778 11.86 30.79 -26.37
C ASP A 778 10.48 31.10 -25.73
N ASP A 779 10.43 31.13 -24.40
CA ASP A 779 9.19 31.33 -23.63
C ASP A 779 8.46 32.64 -24.01
N ALA A 780 9.21 33.72 -24.23
CA ALA A 780 8.66 35.01 -24.60
C ALA A 780 8.04 34.99 -26.01
N THR A 781 8.73 34.40 -26.99
CA THR A 781 8.23 34.30 -28.37
C THR A 781 7.03 33.37 -28.45
N PHE A 782 7.10 32.23 -27.77
CA PHE A 782 5.98 31.29 -27.66
C PHE A 782 4.74 31.97 -27.08
N THR A 783 4.92 32.72 -25.99
CA THR A 783 3.83 33.48 -25.36
C THR A 783 3.22 34.52 -26.29
N ALA A 784 4.04 35.25 -27.06
CA ALA A 784 3.52 36.23 -28.01
C ALA A 784 2.64 35.61 -29.12
N TYR A 785 2.96 34.39 -29.58
CA TYR A 785 2.11 33.68 -30.54
C TYR A 785 0.79 33.21 -29.90
N LEU A 786 0.82 32.70 -28.66
CA LEU A 786 -0.40 32.32 -27.95
C LEU A 786 -1.30 33.52 -27.66
N ASP A 787 -0.73 34.67 -27.27
CA ASP A 787 -1.49 35.91 -27.07
C ASP A 787 -2.13 36.40 -28.39
N SER A 788 -1.42 36.25 -29.51
CA SER A 788 -1.93 36.56 -30.84
C SER A 788 -3.08 35.61 -31.24
N ALA A 789 -2.92 34.31 -31.00
CA ALA A 789 -3.95 33.29 -31.22
C ALA A 789 -5.23 33.60 -30.44
N TYR A 790 -5.07 33.94 -29.15
CA TYR A 790 -6.17 34.30 -28.27
C TYR A 790 -6.91 35.55 -28.76
N ALA A 791 -6.18 36.60 -29.15
CA ALA A 791 -6.78 37.82 -29.69
C ALA A 791 -7.54 37.55 -31.00
N MET A 792 -6.95 36.78 -31.92
CA MET A 792 -7.60 36.41 -33.18
C MET A 792 -8.87 35.60 -32.93
N ALA A 793 -8.82 34.59 -32.04
CA ALA A 793 -9.99 33.78 -31.71
C ALA A 793 -11.15 34.63 -31.17
N ARG A 794 -10.84 35.55 -30.23
CA ARG A 794 -11.81 36.49 -29.67
C ARG A 794 -12.42 37.42 -30.72
N ASP A 795 -11.61 37.88 -31.67
CA ASP A 795 -12.04 38.87 -32.65
C ASP A 795 -12.89 38.24 -33.78
N HIS A 796 -12.65 36.96 -34.11
CA HIS A 796 -13.35 36.25 -35.19
C HIS A 796 -14.58 35.43 -34.74
N TYR A 797 -14.63 34.97 -33.50
CA TYR A 797 -15.67 34.04 -33.03
C TYR A 797 -16.28 34.46 -31.70
N GLY A 798 -17.54 34.06 -31.46
CA GLY A 798 -18.24 34.35 -30.19
C GLY A 798 -18.33 33.18 -29.22
N SER A 799 -17.97 31.96 -29.64
CA SER A 799 -18.05 30.75 -28.80
C SER A 799 -17.23 29.58 -29.35
N TRP A 800 -16.96 28.59 -28.51
CA TRP A 800 -16.36 27.31 -28.93
C TRP A 800 -17.14 26.60 -30.04
N LYS A 801 -18.48 26.71 -30.06
CA LYS A 801 -19.31 26.09 -31.11
C LYS A 801 -19.10 26.74 -32.48
N GLU A 802 -18.87 28.05 -32.51
CA GLU A 802 -18.58 28.79 -33.75
C GLU A 802 -17.13 28.54 -34.20
N TYR A 803 -16.18 28.59 -33.25
CA TYR A 803 -14.78 28.25 -33.49
C TYR A 803 -14.63 26.85 -34.08
N ALA A 804 -15.29 25.85 -33.49
CA ALA A 804 -15.28 24.47 -33.97
C ALA A 804 -15.82 24.33 -35.40
N ARG A 805 -16.86 25.10 -35.76
CA ARG A 805 -17.42 25.12 -37.13
C ARG A 805 -16.43 25.70 -38.13
N GLY A 806 -15.79 26.82 -37.77
CA GLY A 806 -14.73 27.42 -38.59
C GLY A 806 -13.55 26.47 -38.78
N LEU A 807 -13.12 25.80 -37.70
CA LEU A 807 -12.04 24.84 -37.71
C LEU A 807 -12.35 23.64 -38.61
N PHE A 808 -13.56 23.06 -38.49
CA PHE A 808 -13.98 21.95 -39.35
C PHE A 808 -14.08 22.36 -40.83
N ALA A 809 -14.59 23.57 -41.12
CA ALA A 809 -14.69 24.08 -42.48
C ALA A 809 -13.30 24.25 -43.11
N GLY A 810 -12.35 24.84 -42.38
CA GLY A 810 -10.96 24.99 -42.86
C GLY A 810 -10.27 23.64 -43.04
N TYR A 811 -10.34 22.76 -42.05
CA TYR A 811 -9.78 21.40 -42.14
C TYR A 811 -10.31 20.64 -43.36
N ALA A 812 -11.64 20.67 -43.58
CA ALA A 812 -12.26 20.01 -44.73
C ALA A 812 -11.89 20.66 -46.07
N PHE A 813 -11.72 21.98 -46.10
CA PHE A 813 -11.41 22.72 -47.32
C PHE A 813 -9.96 22.54 -47.76
N PHE A 814 -8.99 22.63 -46.84
CA PHE A 814 -7.56 22.61 -47.17
C PHE A 814 -6.96 21.21 -47.26
N MET A 815 -7.58 20.20 -46.65
CA MET A 815 -7.14 18.80 -46.75
C MET A 815 -7.09 18.31 -48.20
N GLY A 816 -5.96 17.69 -48.59
CA GLY A 816 -5.78 17.06 -49.91
C GLY A 816 -6.77 15.91 -50.15
N ASP A 817 -7.11 15.66 -51.41
CA ASP A 817 -8.00 14.53 -51.75
C ASP A 817 -7.23 13.21 -51.66
N THR A 818 -7.73 12.29 -50.83
CA THR A 818 -7.11 10.97 -50.61
C THR A 818 -8.22 9.93 -50.40
N ASP A 819 -7.92 8.66 -50.65
CA ASP A 819 -8.87 7.55 -50.42
C ASP A 819 -9.38 7.47 -48.96
N GLN A 820 -8.68 8.12 -48.02
CA GLN A 820 -9.01 8.14 -46.59
C GLN A 820 -9.69 9.43 -46.12
N ARG A 821 -9.89 10.43 -46.99
CA ARG A 821 -10.42 11.76 -46.63
C ARG A 821 -11.71 11.68 -45.81
N ASP A 822 -12.68 10.89 -46.26
CA ASP A 822 -13.95 10.72 -45.55
C ASP A 822 -13.79 10.13 -44.14
N SER A 823 -12.79 9.27 -43.96
CA SER A 823 -12.46 8.70 -42.65
C SER A 823 -11.89 9.77 -41.73
N PHE A 824 -10.95 10.60 -42.22
CA PHE A 824 -10.38 11.71 -41.44
C PHE A 824 -11.42 12.76 -41.07
N LEU A 825 -12.33 13.11 -41.98
CA LEU A 825 -13.41 14.06 -41.69
C LEU A 825 -14.39 13.50 -40.65
N ARG A 826 -14.69 12.20 -40.68
CA ARG A 826 -15.50 11.56 -39.62
C ARG A 826 -14.78 11.58 -38.28
N GLY A 827 -13.52 11.14 -38.23
CA GLY A 827 -12.73 11.15 -37.00
C GLY A 827 -12.60 12.55 -36.39
N PHE A 828 -12.32 13.57 -37.20
CA PHE A 828 -12.21 14.95 -36.73
C PHE A 828 -13.56 15.50 -36.24
N ARG A 829 -14.66 15.14 -36.92
CA ARG A 829 -16.01 15.48 -36.46
C ARG A 829 -16.32 14.85 -35.11
N ASP A 830 -15.99 13.57 -34.93
CA ASP A 830 -16.19 12.86 -33.68
C ASP A 830 -15.36 13.51 -32.56
N ALA A 831 -14.10 13.86 -32.81
CA ALA A 831 -13.27 14.59 -31.86
C ALA A 831 -13.87 15.96 -31.48
N LEU A 832 -14.39 16.74 -32.44
CA LEU A 832 -15.07 18.01 -32.14
C LEU A 832 -16.35 17.82 -31.30
N ILE A 833 -17.09 16.72 -31.51
CA ILE A 833 -18.20 16.36 -30.62
C ILE A 833 -17.66 16.17 -29.22
N GLN A 834 -16.65 15.31 -29.05
CA GLN A 834 -16.08 14.98 -27.74
C GLN A 834 -15.52 16.21 -27.00
N TRP A 835 -14.80 17.11 -27.68
CA TRP A 835 -14.24 18.34 -27.11
C TRP A 835 -15.32 19.32 -26.64
N LEU A 836 -16.39 19.49 -27.43
CA LEU A 836 -17.50 20.37 -27.07
C LEU A 836 -18.35 19.80 -25.94
N THR A 837 -18.36 18.48 -25.75
CA THR A 837 -19.20 17.81 -24.77
C THR A 837 -18.47 17.23 -23.56
N ALA A 838 -17.14 17.11 -23.52
CA ALA A 838 -16.45 16.31 -22.50
C ALA A 838 -17.02 14.88 -22.36
N ALA A 839 -17.24 14.24 -23.50
CA ALA A 839 -17.73 12.85 -23.54
C ALA A 839 -16.88 12.08 -24.57
N PRO A 840 -15.77 11.43 -24.17
CA PRO A 840 -15.36 11.15 -22.77
C PRO A 840 -14.84 12.40 -22.02
N PRO A 841 -14.85 12.39 -20.66
CA PRO A 841 -14.46 13.55 -19.84
C PRO A 841 -13.12 14.16 -20.20
N LEU A 842 -12.08 13.36 -20.43
CA LEU A 842 -10.73 13.82 -20.74
C LEU A 842 -10.45 14.01 -22.23
N ALA A 843 -11.48 14.07 -23.08
CA ALA A 843 -11.30 14.25 -24.52
C ALA A 843 -10.63 15.58 -24.89
N GLY A 844 -10.92 16.66 -24.16
CA GLY A 844 -10.41 17.99 -24.43
C GLY A 844 -11.01 19.08 -23.53
N ALA A 845 -10.38 20.24 -23.52
CA ALA A 845 -10.60 21.25 -22.47
C ALA A 845 -11.77 22.23 -22.71
N TRP A 846 -12.29 22.35 -23.94
CA TRP A 846 -13.28 23.39 -24.29
C TRP A 846 -14.55 23.38 -23.44
N SER A 847 -14.95 22.20 -22.97
CA SER A 847 -16.14 21.99 -22.14
C SER A 847 -16.03 22.54 -20.72
N SER A 848 -14.82 22.87 -20.25
CA SER A 848 -14.55 23.45 -18.92
C SER A 848 -13.92 24.84 -18.99
N LEU A 849 -13.83 25.43 -20.17
CA LEU A 849 -13.18 26.71 -20.40
C LEU A 849 -14.17 27.68 -21.03
N ASP A 850 -14.16 28.91 -20.56
CA ASP A 850 -14.82 30.00 -21.26
C ASP A 850 -14.06 30.34 -22.55
N PHE A 851 -14.79 30.64 -23.61
CA PHE A 851 -14.20 31.07 -24.88
C PHE A 851 -13.46 32.41 -24.68
N PRO A 852 -12.35 32.70 -25.41
CA PRO A 852 -11.66 33.99 -25.34
C PRO A 852 -12.59 35.20 -25.35
N GLY A 853 -12.52 36.03 -24.29
CA GLY A 853 -13.35 37.22 -24.11
C GLY A 853 -14.82 36.99 -23.73
N ALA A 854 -15.25 35.74 -23.55
CA ALA A 854 -16.58 35.43 -23.03
C ALA A 854 -16.69 35.79 -21.53
N ARG A 855 -17.93 35.96 -21.06
CA ARG A 855 -18.19 36.10 -19.62
C ARG A 855 -18.12 34.73 -18.96
N PRO A 856 -17.66 34.64 -17.70
CA PRO A 856 -17.64 33.39 -16.96
C PRO A 856 -19.01 32.69 -16.98
N GLY A 857 -19.08 31.52 -17.62
CA GLY A 857 -20.28 30.70 -17.74
C GLY A 857 -20.29 29.49 -16.78
N HIS A 858 -19.13 29.18 -16.22
CA HIS A 858 -18.88 28.03 -15.37
C HIS A 858 -19.20 28.29 -13.89
N TRP A 859 -19.61 27.24 -13.17
CA TRP A 859 -19.80 27.35 -11.73
C TRP A 859 -18.46 27.23 -11.00
N PRO A 860 -18.19 28.08 -10.01
CA PRO A 860 -16.93 28.03 -9.28
C PRO A 860 -16.79 26.69 -8.56
N ALA A 861 -15.70 25.97 -8.83
CA ALA A 861 -15.29 24.85 -8.01
C ALA A 861 -14.83 25.36 -6.63
N LEU A 862 -15.10 24.60 -5.58
CA LEU A 862 -14.84 25.00 -4.19
C LEU A 862 -13.50 24.45 -3.65
N HIS A 863 -12.54 24.22 -4.55
CA HIS A 863 -11.26 23.59 -4.23
C HIS A 863 -10.09 24.55 -4.47
N LEU A 864 -9.00 24.32 -3.73
CA LEU A 864 -7.78 25.13 -3.82
C LEU A 864 -6.93 24.80 -5.06
N ASP A 865 -7.18 23.65 -5.70
CA ASP A 865 -6.42 23.13 -6.84
C ASP A 865 -6.99 23.55 -8.20
N VAL A 866 -7.73 24.66 -8.26
CA VAL A 866 -8.16 25.29 -9.52
C VAL A 866 -7.07 26.20 -10.11
N LEU A 867 -7.10 26.42 -11.43
CA LEU A 867 -6.28 27.46 -12.03
C LEU A 867 -6.80 28.83 -11.59
N SER A 868 -5.88 29.75 -11.33
CA SER A 868 -6.26 31.15 -11.10
C SER A 868 -6.63 31.80 -12.43
N GLY A 869 -7.67 32.64 -12.41
CA GLY A 869 -7.82 33.66 -13.45
C GLY A 869 -6.58 34.57 -13.46
N ASP A 870 -6.43 35.36 -14.52
CA ASP A 870 -5.31 36.29 -14.65
C ASP A 870 -5.02 37.05 -13.34
N ALA A 871 -3.75 37.39 -13.09
CA ALA A 871 -3.12 37.69 -11.78
C ALA A 871 -3.81 38.74 -10.86
N ARG A 872 -4.92 39.31 -11.29
CA ARG A 872 -5.76 40.31 -10.61
C ARG A 872 -7.08 39.75 -10.05
N THR A 873 -7.37 38.48 -10.23
CA THR A 873 -8.60 37.86 -9.74
C THR A 873 -8.25 36.86 -8.64
N LEU A 874 -8.34 37.32 -7.39
CA LEU A 874 -8.28 36.44 -6.22
C LEU A 874 -9.51 35.51 -6.25
N HIS A 875 -9.28 34.21 -6.39
CA HIS A 875 -10.24 33.17 -6.02
C HIS A 875 -10.21 32.94 -4.52
#